data_AF-T0RIX3-F1
#
_entry.id   AF-T0RIX3-F1
#
_cell.length_a   1.000
_cell.length_b   1.000
_cell.length_c   1.000
_cell.angle_alpha   90.00
_cell.angle_beta   90.00
_cell.angle_gamma   90.00
#
_symmetry.space_group_name_H-M   'P 1'
#
loop_
_entity.id
_entity.type
_entity.pdbx_description
1 polymer ?
#
loop_
_entity_poly.entity_id
_entity_poly.type
_entity_poly.pdbx_seq_one_letter_code
_entity_poly.pdbx_strand_id
1 'polypeptide(L)'
;MSVERTPTASWIVAEVAVPTTRWHKLLDALGFLYLLCAVGLATGVLTIYGAYLENNLFWPSFLSSGMASAVTDLFNLELARTSSVASLDLTSIVLPQRYPRTSALHISASYAREVLLTERTDDLAAAIVSIRELAPAEVTFTMTQYCWVDLDKRWALAHTFRRQARCEARYGTNAAVHLEAFLRNTDLPAWLVLYEQFFDAMIIDAISVTPAGASWLPLLVAEPWASVIDETKVWTDAGCSTFTLCWSNLRQVGLAETIGVVSAAGVTTTLHIKTIAPVNRYALWSTLSMYGAFENDMGNFYLGVNDSLVTNSPTFFGHTLPQAIEMYNVPYPLNGINQALHDHLGSLGSVDLWMLRPPPSLLAYVAAFQHHLQNAKQASSDVATALDAFETTVLHPTPRAWQSTDLVFLGGNPMCAFGAPYSFVQESFGFDDTCATQRPWTSTWTSASILFALSIERNHGIDVAAICHSSGLVLAEAASCQRTLSVAVAMFDRLPPLAPFNVTGMMADVEALTLSTLQFVQNISSSSSAVDVRSQLLLPHDALHWRVFGWTSLFEWALGQREAVAFEGDMQTFHLLSYAYTPIDQFANPLDVGQSFAFYIHGVCGYVTLALVVVAAIVALAMCRQATGSPTPTDWLRWHRVAGTTWVGRPLLVVRALAATACLSTAPVGLKPVVGGGSTFVSTPRTLLESMVLAGESLWLVYVLNELVLFWTSRRTRQLAPIVATLVFGVSVLLDAIWPPTVSASIHRNCRALHVDHDLLCSSGVVTIGYIDRLAVYLGVQCLGGLVCTVLCLLWPSPSASVVAPSLLLPGYATVYFCDSSSNSYEWRMDRVRAALSGLVLFTYNGTLHVFDYTLWRCLSASELGMREAAVATFSLPHTEHTVRGDSPGLAHMRSVASFRGMRVLIKTRWFVRGSWALLGLAHVPARARE
;
A
#
# COMPACT_ATOMS: atom_id res chain seq x y z
N MET A 1 -8.17 30.36 87.25
CA MET A 1 -8.05 31.73 86.70
C MET A 1 -8.60 31.72 85.30
N SER A 2 -9.65 32.51 85.11
CA SER A 2 -10.31 32.82 83.84
C SER A 2 -9.31 33.37 82.82
N VAL A 3 -9.30 32.80 81.62
CA VAL A 3 -8.76 33.47 80.43
C VAL A 3 -9.92 33.66 79.47
N GLU A 4 -10.22 34.93 79.22
CA GLU A 4 -11.30 35.43 78.39
C GLU A 4 -11.29 34.81 76.99
N ARG A 5 -12.46 34.38 76.54
CA ARG A 5 -12.73 34.19 75.11
C ARG A 5 -12.73 35.57 74.46
N THR A 6 -11.68 35.86 73.70
CA THR A 6 -11.72 36.91 72.68
C THR A 6 -12.78 36.56 71.64
N PRO A 7 -13.51 37.54 71.07
CA PRO A 7 -14.59 37.25 70.13
C PRO A 7 -13.98 36.71 68.84
N THR A 8 -14.53 35.60 68.34
CA THR A 8 -14.37 35.17 66.96
C THR A 8 -14.74 36.33 66.04
N ALA A 9 -13.75 36.96 65.41
CA ALA A 9 -13.99 37.89 64.32
C ALA A 9 -14.90 37.20 63.30
N SER A 10 -16.03 37.82 62.99
CA SER A 10 -17.01 37.28 62.05
C SER A 10 -16.36 37.03 60.69
N TRP A 11 -16.36 35.77 60.25
CA TRP A 11 -15.83 35.30 58.96
C TRP A 11 -16.62 35.79 57.74
N ILE A 12 -17.58 36.69 57.94
CA ILE A 12 -18.49 37.23 56.93
C ILE A 12 -18.23 38.73 56.87
N VAL A 13 -17.74 39.22 55.72
CA VAL A 13 -17.76 40.65 55.43
C VAL A 13 -19.21 41.03 55.13
N ALA A 14 -19.80 41.89 55.95
CA ALA A 14 -21.13 42.42 55.72
C ALA A 14 -21.07 43.44 54.57
N GLU A 15 -21.54 43.05 53.39
CA GLU A 15 -21.73 43.94 52.25
C GLU A 15 -23.18 43.92 51.77
N VAL A 16 -23.60 45.06 51.23
CA VAL A 16 -24.92 45.30 50.63
C VAL A 16 -25.11 44.31 49.47
N ALA A 17 -26.06 43.40 49.61
CA ALA A 17 -26.43 42.46 48.55
C ALA A 17 -26.95 43.23 47.34
N VAL A 18 -26.13 43.35 46.29
CA VAL A 18 -26.59 43.85 44.99
C VAL A 18 -27.56 42.79 44.43
N PRO A 19 -28.83 43.12 44.18
CA PRO A 19 -29.80 42.14 43.71
C PRO A 19 -29.39 41.61 42.34
N THR A 20 -29.31 40.28 42.24
CA THR A 20 -29.09 39.60 40.95
C THR A 20 -30.26 39.88 40.02
N THR A 21 -30.01 40.56 38.91
CA THR A 21 -31.04 40.81 37.90
C THR A 21 -31.41 39.51 37.20
N ARG A 22 -32.67 39.38 36.75
CA ARG A 22 -33.12 38.23 35.94
C ARG A 22 -32.26 38.05 34.68
N TRP A 23 -31.70 39.15 34.18
CA TRP A 23 -30.77 39.18 33.05
C TRP A 23 -29.45 38.45 33.33
N HIS A 24 -28.83 38.63 34.50
CA HIS A 24 -27.60 37.91 34.86
C HIS A 24 -27.83 36.40 34.97
N LYS A 25 -28.96 35.97 35.55
CA LYS A 25 -29.32 34.55 35.61
C LYS A 25 -29.54 33.93 34.22
N LEU A 26 -30.13 34.68 33.29
CA LEU A 26 -30.30 34.25 31.91
C LEU A 26 -28.95 34.13 31.18
N LEU A 27 -28.05 35.11 31.36
CA LEU A 27 -26.71 35.08 30.77
C LEU A 27 -25.87 33.91 31.28
N ASP A 28 -25.93 33.60 32.58
CA ASP A 28 -25.24 32.44 33.15
C ASP A 28 -25.84 31.12 32.66
N ALA A 29 -27.17 31.03 32.52
CA ALA A 29 -27.80 29.85 31.93
C ALA A 29 -27.43 29.65 30.46
N LEU A 30 -27.41 30.71 29.65
CA LEU A 30 -26.98 30.68 28.24
C LEU A 30 -25.48 30.34 28.12
N GLY A 31 -24.65 30.87 29.01
CA GLY A 31 -23.23 30.58 29.04
C GLY A 31 -22.91 29.15 29.46
N PHE A 32 -23.66 28.59 30.40
CA PHE A 32 -23.58 27.17 30.74
C PHE A 32 -24.09 26.29 29.60
N LEU A 33 -25.18 26.67 28.92
CA LEU A 33 -25.63 25.97 27.71
C LEU A 33 -24.54 25.98 26.63
N TYR A 34 -23.86 27.11 26.43
CA TYR A 34 -22.71 27.21 25.53
C TYR A 34 -21.57 26.26 25.93
N LEU A 35 -21.22 26.17 27.22
CA LEU A 35 -20.24 25.20 27.73
C LEU A 35 -20.65 23.76 27.37
N LEU A 36 -21.90 23.39 27.64
CA LEU A 36 -22.42 22.06 27.33
C LEU A 36 -22.40 21.76 25.82
N CYS A 37 -22.78 22.72 24.98
CA CYS A 37 -22.70 22.58 23.53
C CYS A 37 -21.24 22.43 23.06
N ALA A 38 -20.31 23.22 23.59
CA ALA A 38 -18.89 23.14 23.23
C ALA A 38 -18.27 21.79 23.64
N VAL A 39 -18.58 21.28 24.83
CA VAL A 39 -18.14 19.94 25.29
C VAL A 39 -18.83 18.84 24.49
N GLY A 40 -20.10 19.01 24.13
CA GLY A 40 -20.84 18.11 23.25
C GLY A 40 -20.18 18.02 21.86
N LEU A 41 -19.82 19.14 21.26
CA LEU A 41 -19.09 19.19 19.98
C LEU A 41 -17.68 18.58 20.10
N ALA A 42 -16.96 18.86 21.20
CA ALA A 42 -15.65 18.24 21.49
C ALA A 42 -15.72 16.73 21.76
N THR A 43 -16.91 16.23 22.12
CA THR A 43 -17.21 14.79 22.21
C THR A 43 -17.56 14.23 20.84
N GLY A 44 -18.39 14.94 20.06
CA GLY A 44 -18.71 14.60 18.67
C GLY A 44 -17.46 14.53 17.78
N VAL A 45 -16.49 15.43 17.92
CA VAL A 45 -15.26 15.38 17.11
C VAL A 45 -14.45 14.10 17.33
N LEU A 46 -14.61 13.40 18.46
CA LEU A 46 -13.97 12.11 18.66
C LEU A 46 -14.44 11.06 17.66
N THR A 47 -15.66 11.16 17.12
CA THR A 47 -16.11 10.26 16.05
C THR A 47 -15.39 10.57 14.73
N ILE A 48 -15.16 11.86 14.44
CA ILE A 48 -14.37 12.30 13.28
C ILE A 48 -12.92 11.81 13.44
N TYR A 49 -12.30 12.05 14.60
CA TYR A 49 -10.98 11.52 14.90
C TYR A 49 -10.93 10.00 14.89
N GLY A 50 -12.00 9.30 15.27
CA GLY A 50 -12.06 7.84 15.19
C GLY A 50 -11.95 7.34 13.75
N ALA A 51 -12.54 8.05 12.79
CA ALA A 51 -12.42 7.72 11.37
C ALA A 51 -11.01 8.00 10.83
N TYR A 52 -10.48 9.21 11.05
CA TYR A 52 -9.17 9.61 10.52
C TYR A 52 -7.99 8.94 11.24
N LEU A 53 -8.04 8.81 12.57
CA LEU A 53 -6.95 8.24 13.39
C LEU A 53 -7.08 6.72 13.59
N GLU A 54 -7.81 6.04 12.72
CA GLU A 54 -7.81 4.56 12.66
C GLU A 54 -6.41 4.03 12.27
N ASN A 55 -5.64 4.83 11.52
CA ASN A 55 -4.35 4.45 10.95
C ASN A 55 -3.40 5.66 10.83
N ASN A 56 -2.10 5.39 10.67
CA ASN A 56 -1.07 6.44 10.58
C ASN A 56 -1.09 7.25 9.27
N LEU A 57 -1.84 6.84 8.24
CA LEU A 57 -2.00 7.62 7.01
C LEU A 57 -2.93 8.82 7.22
N PHE A 58 -3.72 8.81 8.31
CA PHE A 58 -4.85 9.69 8.52
C PHE A 58 -5.96 9.49 7.45
N TRP A 59 -5.96 8.37 6.74
CA TRP A 59 -7.00 8.08 5.72
C TRP A 59 -8.26 7.60 6.44
N PRO A 60 -9.39 8.33 6.34
CA PRO A 60 -10.60 7.95 7.06
C PRO A 60 -11.11 6.55 6.70
N SER A 61 -11.39 5.75 7.73
CA SER A 61 -11.99 4.41 7.60
C SER A 61 -11.16 3.39 6.79
N PHE A 62 -9.85 3.59 6.62
CA PHE A 62 -9.02 2.75 5.76
C PHE A 62 -9.06 1.26 6.13
N LEU A 63 -8.91 0.94 7.42
CA LEU A 63 -8.89 -0.44 7.91
C LEU A 63 -10.31 -1.00 8.06
N SER A 64 -11.27 -0.16 8.44
CA SER A 64 -12.65 -0.57 8.68
C SER A 64 -13.45 -0.82 7.40
N SER A 65 -13.11 -0.17 6.27
CA SER A 65 -13.90 -0.18 5.01
C SER A 65 -13.35 -1.06 3.88
N GLY A 66 -12.32 -1.88 4.14
CA GLY A 66 -11.70 -2.70 3.09
C GLY A 66 -10.90 -1.88 2.05
N MET A 67 -10.54 -0.63 2.40
CA MET A 67 -9.85 0.31 1.51
C MET A 67 -8.52 -0.24 1.00
N ALA A 68 -7.77 -0.95 1.85
CA ALA A 68 -6.49 -1.55 1.47
C ALA A 68 -6.67 -2.52 0.29
N SER A 69 -7.64 -3.44 0.37
CA SER A 69 -7.96 -4.36 -0.71
C SER A 69 -8.44 -3.65 -1.96
N ALA A 70 -9.30 -2.63 -1.83
CA ALA A 70 -9.80 -1.87 -2.97
C ALA A 70 -8.69 -1.12 -3.71
N VAL A 71 -7.77 -0.48 -2.98
CA VAL A 71 -6.61 0.21 -3.55
C VAL A 71 -5.69 -0.80 -4.24
N THR A 72 -5.39 -1.93 -3.60
CA THR A 72 -4.57 -2.97 -4.21
C THR A 72 -5.18 -3.49 -5.52
N ASP A 73 -6.48 -3.79 -5.54
CA ASP A 73 -7.15 -4.32 -6.73
C ASP A 73 -7.19 -3.28 -7.87
N LEU A 74 -7.42 -2.00 -7.55
CA LEU A 74 -7.34 -0.90 -8.51
C LEU A 74 -5.97 -0.84 -9.19
N PHE A 75 -4.89 -0.85 -8.40
CA PHE A 75 -3.54 -0.82 -8.96
C PHE A 75 -3.24 -2.09 -9.75
N ASN A 76 -3.69 -3.26 -9.29
CA ASN A 76 -3.48 -4.51 -10.02
C ASN A 76 -4.19 -4.50 -11.39
N LEU A 77 -5.40 -3.95 -11.46
CA LEU A 77 -6.16 -3.81 -12.71
C LEU A 77 -5.49 -2.84 -13.69
N GLU A 78 -5.00 -1.70 -13.22
CA GLU A 78 -4.32 -0.72 -14.07
C GLU A 78 -2.91 -1.18 -14.49
N LEU A 79 -2.15 -1.82 -13.60
CA LEU A 79 -0.79 -2.33 -13.87
C LEU A 79 -0.77 -3.50 -14.85
N ALA A 80 -1.89 -4.21 -15.01
CA ALA A 80 -2.06 -5.20 -16.08
C ALA A 80 -2.15 -4.55 -17.47
N ARG A 81 -2.44 -3.24 -17.55
CA ARG A 81 -2.67 -2.53 -18.82
C ARG A 81 -1.56 -1.58 -19.18
N THR A 82 -1.00 -0.89 -18.19
CA THR A 82 0.01 0.15 -18.40
C THR A 82 1.04 0.15 -17.29
N SER A 83 2.28 0.44 -17.65
CA SER A 83 3.38 0.64 -16.71
C SER A 83 3.46 2.07 -16.19
N SER A 84 2.79 3.04 -16.81
CA SER A 84 2.80 4.43 -16.34
C SER A 84 1.54 5.23 -16.68
N VAL A 85 1.05 5.99 -15.70
CA VAL A 85 -0.04 6.97 -15.80
C VAL A 85 0.31 8.17 -14.93
N ALA A 86 0.44 9.35 -15.53
CA ALA A 86 0.83 10.56 -14.80
C ALA A 86 -0.21 11.03 -13.78
N SER A 87 -1.50 10.88 -14.09
CA SER A 87 -2.61 11.24 -13.23
C SER A 87 -3.74 10.23 -13.36
N LEU A 88 -4.08 9.59 -12.25
CA LEU A 88 -5.12 8.58 -12.13
C LEU A 88 -6.23 9.10 -11.22
N ASP A 89 -7.43 9.26 -11.78
CA ASP A 89 -8.61 9.60 -11.01
C ASP A 89 -9.26 8.34 -10.43
N LEU A 90 -8.98 8.06 -9.16
CA LEU A 90 -9.54 6.93 -8.42
C LEU A 90 -11.08 6.94 -8.43
N THR A 91 -11.71 8.11 -8.52
CA THR A 91 -13.17 8.24 -8.45
C THR A 91 -13.88 7.94 -9.76
N SER A 92 -13.13 7.92 -10.87
CA SER A 92 -13.64 7.53 -12.19
C SER A 92 -13.69 6.01 -12.40
N ILE A 93 -12.97 5.27 -11.56
CA ILE A 93 -12.83 3.81 -11.68
C ILE A 93 -13.85 3.13 -10.79
N VAL A 94 -14.56 2.17 -11.39
CA VAL A 94 -15.41 1.25 -10.64
C VAL A 94 -14.70 -0.09 -10.59
N LEU A 95 -14.62 -0.63 -9.39
CA LEU A 95 -14.04 -1.92 -9.13
C LEU A 95 -15.10 -3.02 -9.24
N PRO A 96 -14.74 -4.21 -9.77
CA PRO A 96 -15.70 -5.23 -10.15
C PRO A 96 -16.42 -5.87 -8.95
N GLN A 97 -15.76 -5.88 -7.80
CA GLN A 97 -16.25 -6.53 -6.58
C GLN A 97 -16.51 -5.54 -5.43
N ARG A 98 -17.24 -6.02 -4.43
CA ARG A 98 -17.39 -5.31 -3.16
C ARG A 98 -16.25 -5.73 -2.24
N TYR A 99 -15.72 -4.77 -1.48
CA TYR A 99 -14.61 -5.02 -0.56
C TYR A 99 -15.12 -5.01 0.89
N PRO A 100 -15.45 -6.18 1.47
CA PRO A 100 -15.50 -6.31 2.91
C PRO A 100 -14.12 -6.04 3.54
N ARG A 101 -14.08 -5.94 4.87
CA ARG A 101 -12.84 -5.68 5.63
C ARG A 101 -11.68 -6.59 5.23
N THR A 102 -11.97 -7.86 4.94
CA THR A 102 -11.00 -8.85 4.46
C THR A 102 -11.50 -9.41 3.14
N SER A 103 -10.78 -9.12 2.06
CA SER A 103 -11.09 -9.61 0.72
C SER A 103 -9.88 -10.34 0.16
N ALA A 104 -10.10 -11.53 -0.42
CA ALA A 104 -9.08 -12.19 -1.22
C ALA A 104 -8.88 -11.40 -2.52
N LEU A 105 -7.62 -11.18 -2.88
CA LEU A 105 -7.19 -10.50 -4.08
C LEU A 105 -6.51 -11.55 -4.96
N HIS A 106 -6.96 -11.66 -6.19
CA HIS A 106 -6.44 -12.66 -7.11
C HIS A 106 -5.27 -12.08 -7.90
N ILE A 107 -4.10 -12.70 -7.76
CA ILE A 107 -2.90 -12.33 -8.49
C ILE A 107 -2.63 -13.39 -9.54
N SER A 108 -2.32 -12.96 -10.76
CA SER A 108 -1.87 -13.87 -11.81
C SER A 108 -0.55 -14.54 -11.40
N ALA A 109 -0.50 -15.87 -11.52
CA ALA A 109 0.69 -16.67 -11.24
C ALA A 109 1.83 -16.45 -12.26
N SER A 110 1.53 -15.89 -13.43
CA SER A 110 2.52 -15.56 -14.47
C SER A 110 3.06 -14.14 -14.38
N TYR A 111 2.42 -13.25 -13.61
CA TYR A 111 2.75 -11.82 -13.58
C TYR A 111 4.23 -11.53 -13.34
N ALA A 112 4.86 -12.19 -12.35
CA ALA A 112 6.29 -11.96 -12.06
C ALA A 112 7.20 -12.31 -13.25
N ARG A 113 6.90 -13.42 -13.95
CA ARG A 113 7.64 -13.85 -15.13
C ARG A 113 7.37 -12.95 -16.33
N GLU A 114 6.12 -12.53 -16.53
CA GLU A 114 5.78 -11.59 -17.59
C GLU A 114 6.58 -10.29 -17.43
N VAL A 115 6.61 -9.72 -16.22
CA VAL A 115 7.37 -8.49 -15.96
C VAL A 115 8.87 -8.74 -16.16
N LEU A 116 9.43 -9.83 -15.62
CA LEU A 116 10.86 -10.12 -15.75
C LEU A 116 11.31 -10.34 -17.20
N LEU A 117 10.55 -11.14 -17.97
CA LEU A 117 10.96 -11.62 -19.29
C LEU A 117 10.55 -10.69 -20.43
N THR A 118 9.58 -9.79 -20.21
CA THR A 118 9.02 -8.96 -21.29
C THR A 118 9.08 -7.46 -21.03
N GLU A 119 9.39 -7.02 -19.81
CA GLU A 119 9.50 -5.60 -19.48
C GLU A 119 10.92 -5.19 -19.13
N ARG A 120 11.26 -3.95 -19.47
CA ARG A 120 12.56 -3.33 -19.17
C ARG A 120 13.77 -4.15 -19.58
N THR A 121 13.62 -4.96 -20.63
CA THR A 121 14.72 -5.73 -21.22
C THR A 121 15.79 -4.82 -21.83
N ASP A 122 15.48 -3.55 -22.06
CA ASP A 122 16.37 -2.49 -22.55
C ASP A 122 17.26 -1.86 -21.46
N ASP A 123 16.99 -2.09 -20.17
CA ASP A 123 17.78 -1.53 -19.06
C ASP A 123 19.00 -2.40 -18.73
N LEU A 124 20.03 -2.31 -19.58
CA LEU A 124 21.27 -3.07 -19.43
C LEU A 124 22.00 -2.77 -18.12
N ALA A 125 21.92 -1.53 -17.61
CA ALA A 125 22.55 -1.15 -16.35
C ALA A 125 21.91 -1.90 -15.16
N ALA A 126 20.59 -2.04 -15.14
CA ALA A 126 19.89 -2.84 -14.14
C ALA A 126 20.27 -4.33 -14.22
N ALA A 127 20.40 -4.87 -15.44
CA ALA A 127 20.84 -6.25 -15.65
C ALA A 127 22.26 -6.48 -15.11
N ILE A 128 23.22 -5.61 -15.43
CA ILE A 128 24.61 -5.66 -14.92
C ILE A 128 24.63 -5.69 -13.39
N VAL A 129 23.88 -4.78 -12.74
CA VAL A 129 23.79 -4.74 -11.27
C VAL A 129 23.23 -6.05 -10.74
N SER A 130 22.19 -6.59 -11.37
CA SER A 130 21.57 -7.84 -10.95
C SER A 130 22.50 -9.05 -11.10
N ILE A 131 23.34 -9.10 -12.13
CA ILE A 131 24.34 -10.18 -12.32
C ILE A 131 25.41 -10.10 -11.22
N ARG A 132 25.88 -8.89 -10.88
CA ARG A 132 26.89 -8.68 -9.81
C ARG A 132 26.43 -9.11 -8.43
N GLU A 133 25.14 -9.27 -8.24
CA GLU A 133 24.56 -9.78 -6.98
C GLU A 133 24.53 -11.31 -6.93
N LEU A 134 24.67 -12.01 -8.06
CA LEU A 134 24.69 -13.47 -8.09
C LEU A 134 25.84 -14.03 -7.26
N ALA A 135 25.55 -15.08 -6.49
CA ALA A 135 26.61 -15.89 -5.92
C ALA A 135 27.35 -16.64 -7.04
N PRO A 136 28.67 -16.89 -6.92
CA PRO A 136 29.43 -17.57 -7.97
C PRO A 136 28.82 -18.91 -8.40
N ALA A 137 28.31 -19.71 -7.46
CA ALA A 137 27.66 -20.99 -7.77
C ALA A 137 26.37 -20.85 -8.60
N GLU A 138 25.71 -19.70 -8.58
CA GLU A 138 24.40 -19.48 -9.20
C GLU A 138 24.50 -19.08 -10.68
N VAL A 139 25.67 -18.60 -11.11
CA VAL A 139 25.88 -18.09 -12.49
C VAL A 139 25.65 -19.18 -13.53
N THR A 140 26.09 -20.41 -13.25
CA THR A 140 25.92 -21.58 -14.13
C THR A 140 24.49 -22.11 -14.15
N PHE A 141 23.64 -21.70 -13.19
CA PHE A 141 22.21 -22.04 -13.13
C PHE A 141 21.29 -20.95 -13.69
N THR A 142 21.86 -19.84 -14.20
CA THR A 142 21.06 -18.82 -14.89
C THR A 142 20.43 -19.43 -16.15
N MET A 143 19.12 -19.27 -16.28
CA MET A 143 18.34 -19.96 -17.32
C MET A 143 18.39 -19.24 -18.67
N THR A 144 19.54 -19.33 -19.33
CA THR A 144 19.76 -18.85 -20.70
C THR A 144 20.60 -19.85 -21.48
N GLN A 145 20.43 -19.90 -22.80
CA GLN A 145 21.27 -20.71 -23.67
C GLN A 145 22.23 -19.81 -24.43
N TYR A 146 23.52 -19.95 -24.11
CA TYR A 146 24.56 -19.15 -24.75
C TYR A 146 24.67 -19.46 -26.24
N CYS A 147 24.88 -18.40 -27.01
CA CYS A 147 25.18 -18.44 -28.44
C CYS A 147 26.66 -18.20 -28.70
N TRP A 148 27.33 -17.44 -27.83
CA TRP A 148 28.74 -17.10 -27.95
C TRP A 148 29.44 -17.08 -26.59
N VAL A 149 30.74 -17.37 -26.61
CA VAL A 149 31.62 -17.21 -25.44
C VAL A 149 31.84 -15.72 -25.14
N ASP A 150 32.10 -14.93 -26.18
CA ASP A 150 32.51 -13.54 -26.08
C ASP A 150 31.49 -12.54 -26.65
N LEU A 151 31.62 -11.27 -26.29
CA LEU A 151 30.78 -10.19 -26.82
C LEU A 151 31.05 -9.91 -28.31
N ASP A 152 32.28 -10.16 -28.78
CA ASP A 152 32.70 -9.99 -30.18
C ASP A 152 32.27 -11.16 -31.09
N LYS A 153 31.58 -12.18 -30.56
CA LYS A 153 31.02 -13.31 -31.31
C LYS A 153 32.08 -14.13 -32.06
N ARG A 154 33.30 -14.21 -31.54
CA ARG A 154 34.41 -14.95 -32.15
C ARG A 154 34.28 -16.45 -31.97
N TRP A 155 33.74 -16.89 -30.83
CA TRP A 155 33.59 -18.30 -30.50
C TRP A 155 32.11 -18.63 -30.31
N ALA A 156 31.61 -19.50 -31.18
CA ALA A 156 30.24 -19.98 -31.18
C ALA A 156 30.04 -21.02 -30.08
N LEU A 157 28.89 -21.01 -29.39
CA LEU A 157 28.56 -21.94 -28.31
C LEU A 157 27.20 -22.63 -28.48
N ALA A 158 26.49 -22.41 -29.59
CA ALA A 158 25.24 -23.12 -29.79
C ALA A 158 25.45 -24.63 -29.98
N HIS A 159 24.57 -25.44 -29.38
CA HIS A 159 24.63 -26.89 -29.42
C HIS A 159 24.52 -27.51 -30.82
N THR A 160 23.96 -26.77 -31.79
CA THR A 160 23.83 -27.22 -33.18
C THR A 160 24.16 -26.09 -34.15
N PHE A 161 24.58 -26.44 -35.38
CA PHE A 161 24.84 -25.46 -36.43
C PHE A 161 23.58 -24.67 -36.83
N ARG A 162 22.40 -25.29 -36.76
CA ARG A 162 21.14 -24.61 -37.09
C ARG A 162 20.74 -23.61 -36.01
N ARG A 163 20.91 -23.97 -34.73
CA ARG A 163 20.77 -23.02 -33.62
C ARG A 163 21.77 -21.88 -33.73
N GLN A 164 23.03 -22.15 -34.09
CA GLN A 164 24.02 -21.10 -34.30
C GLN A 164 23.59 -20.09 -35.40
N ALA A 165 23.08 -20.59 -36.53
CA ALA A 165 22.55 -19.71 -37.59
C ALA A 165 21.34 -18.89 -37.11
N ARG A 166 20.47 -19.46 -36.26
CA ARG A 166 19.36 -18.75 -35.62
C ARG A 166 19.85 -17.67 -34.65
N CYS A 167 20.87 -17.96 -33.83
CA CYS A 167 21.52 -16.98 -32.97
C CYS A 167 22.02 -15.76 -33.76
N GLU A 168 22.76 -15.99 -34.85
CA GLU A 168 23.28 -14.94 -35.73
C GLU A 168 22.18 -14.08 -36.34
N ALA A 169 21.06 -14.70 -36.75
CA ALA A 169 19.96 -14.00 -37.38
C ALA A 169 19.09 -13.18 -36.40
N ARG A 170 18.95 -13.63 -35.13
CA ARG A 170 17.91 -13.12 -34.22
C ARG A 170 18.38 -12.67 -32.84
N TYR A 171 19.43 -13.26 -32.27
CA TYR A 171 19.77 -13.09 -30.85
C TYR A 171 21.01 -12.23 -30.60
N GLY A 172 21.74 -11.84 -31.64
CA GLY A 172 23.01 -11.11 -31.51
C GLY A 172 22.93 -9.74 -30.82
N THR A 173 21.73 -9.21 -30.54
CA THR A 173 21.53 -7.96 -29.77
C THR A 173 21.19 -8.20 -28.31
N ASN A 174 21.00 -9.46 -27.88
CA ASN A 174 20.64 -9.83 -26.52
C ASN A 174 21.89 -10.20 -25.72
N ALA A 175 22.29 -9.37 -24.76
CA ALA A 175 23.46 -9.62 -23.92
C ALA A 175 23.37 -10.94 -23.12
N ALA A 176 22.15 -11.42 -22.82
CA ALA A 176 21.95 -12.65 -22.05
C ALA A 176 22.39 -13.93 -22.78
N VAL A 177 22.62 -13.89 -24.10
CA VAL A 177 23.14 -15.06 -24.85
C VAL A 177 24.67 -15.05 -25.02
N HIS A 178 25.37 -14.12 -24.37
CA HIS A 178 26.83 -14.03 -24.36
C HIS A 178 27.37 -14.43 -22.98
N LEU A 179 28.21 -15.47 -22.91
CA LEU A 179 28.76 -15.95 -21.65
C LEU A 179 29.65 -14.89 -20.97
N GLU A 180 30.44 -14.16 -21.75
CA GLU A 180 31.29 -13.07 -21.27
C GLU A 180 30.51 -12.01 -20.47
N ALA A 181 29.25 -11.72 -20.83
CA ALA A 181 28.43 -10.73 -20.12
C ALA A 181 28.25 -11.11 -18.64
N PHE A 182 28.10 -12.41 -18.35
CA PHE A 182 28.00 -12.92 -16.98
C PHE A 182 29.35 -12.99 -16.28
N LEU A 183 30.38 -13.52 -16.95
CA LEU A 183 31.72 -13.70 -16.35
C LEU A 183 32.40 -12.38 -15.99
N ARG A 184 32.20 -11.33 -16.79
CA ARG A 184 32.69 -9.95 -16.50
C ARG A 184 32.07 -9.35 -15.25
N ASN A 185 30.89 -9.80 -14.88
CA ASN A 185 30.06 -9.23 -13.81
C ASN A 185 29.88 -10.21 -12.64
N THR A 186 30.73 -11.23 -12.55
CA THR A 186 30.78 -12.21 -11.46
C THR A 186 32.15 -12.14 -10.78
N ASP A 187 32.23 -12.55 -9.51
CA ASP A 187 33.51 -12.82 -8.86
C ASP A 187 34.15 -14.05 -9.54
N LEU A 188 34.81 -13.79 -10.67
CA LEU A 188 35.35 -14.80 -11.56
C LEU A 188 36.40 -15.68 -10.87
N PRO A 189 37.34 -15.17 -10.04
CA PRO A 189 38.21 -16.02 -9.24
C PRO A 189 37.45 -17.01 -8.35
N ALA A 190 36.40 -16.58 -7.65
CA ALA A 190 35.60 -17.46 -6.82
C ALA A 190 34.79 -18.47 -7.65
N TRP A 191 34.32 -18.07 -8.83
CA TRP A 191 33.63 -18.95 -9.77
C TRP A 191 34.57 -20.04 -10.32
N LEU A 192 35.81 -19.68 -10.70
CA LEU A 192 36.81 -20.61 -11.20
C LEU A 192 37.17 -21.68 -10.15
N VAL A 193 37.24 -21.34 -8.86
CA VAL A 193 37.45 -22.34 -7.80
C VAL A 193 36.40 -23.48 -7.84
N LEU A 194 35.18 -23.19 -8.31
CA LEU A 194 34.11 -24.17 -8.41
C LEU A 194 34.09 -24.92 -9.75
N TYR A 195 34.38 -24.23 -10.86
CA TYR A 195 34.09 -24.74 -12.21
C TYR A 195 35.29 -24.81 -13.17
N GLU A 196 36.49 -24.39 -12.76
CA GLU A 196 37.70 -24.31 -13.61
C GLU A 196 37.95 -25.60 -14.40
N GLN A 197 37.91 -26.78 -13.75
CA GLN A 197 38.20 -28.05 -14.43
C GLN A 197 37.25 -28.34 -15.60
N PHE A 198 35.95 -28.05 -15.44
CA PHE A 198 34.96 -28.27 -16.50
C PHE A 198 35.05 -27.17 -17.56
N PHE A 199 35.21 -25.92 -17.11
CA PHE A 199 35.29 -24.76 -17.98
C PHE A 199 36.52 -24.80 -18.89
N ASP A 200 37.66 -25.25 -18.35
CA ASP A 200 38.90 -25.35 -19.09
C ASP A 200 38.78 -26.38 -20.22
N ALA A 201 38.33 -27.59 -19.87
CA ALA A 201 38.16 -28.69 -20.81
C ALA A 201 37.12 -28.37 -21.90
N MET A 202 35.99 -27.76 -21.53
CA MET A 202 34.87 -27.57 -22.45
C MET A 202 34.99 -26.31 -23.32
N ILE A 203 35.72 -25.28 -22.87
CA ILE A 203 35.79 -23.97 -23.55
C ILE A 203 37.23 -23.47 -23.69
N ILE A 204 37.98 -23.33 -22.59
CA ILE A 204 39.28 -22.62 -22.63
C ILE A 204 40.28 -23.31 -23.54
N ASP A 205 40.39 -24.63 -23.47
CA ASP A 205 41.31 -25.41 -24.30
C ASP A 205 41.05 -25.21 -25.80
N ALA A 206 39.77 -25.11 -26.19
CA ALA A 206 39.36 -24.90 -27.57
C ALA A 206 39.70 -23.48 -28.08
N ILE A 207 39.49 -22.44 -27.26
CA ILE A 207 39.72 -21.05 -27.68
C ILE A 207 41.20 -20.65 -27.60
N SER A 208 41.96 -21.26 -26.68
CA SER A 208 43.38 -20.94 -26.40
C SER A 208 44.33 -21.33 -27.53
N VAL A 209 43.86 -22.08 -28.53
CA VAL A 209 44.58 -22.33 -29.78
C VAL A 209 44.83 -21.03 -30.57
N THR A 210 44.02 -20.00 -30.34
CA THR A 210 44.17 -18.68 -30.95
C THR A 210 44.86 -17.69 -29.99
N PRO A 211 45.68 -16.74 -30.49
CA PRO A 211 46.29 -15.72 -29.63
C PRO A 211 45.26 -14.88 -28.86
N ALA A 212 44.10 -14.61 -29.47
CA ALA A 212 43.01 -13.89 -28.82
C ALA A 212 42.42 -14.69 -27.65
N GLY A 213 42.14 -15.99 -27.85
CA GLY A 213 41.56 -16.84 -26.80
C GLY A 213 42.52 -17.08 -25.64
N ALA A 214 43.82 -17.27 -25.92
CA ALA A 214 44.84 -17.41 -24.88
C ALA A 214 44.94 -16.18 -23.95
N SER A 215 44.56 -15.00 -24.45
CA SER A 215 44.53 -13.76 -23.66
C SER A 215 43.17 -13.46 -23.01
N TRP A 216 42.07 -14.09 -23.46
CA TRP A 216 40.71 -13.71 -23.09
C TRP A 216 40.41 -13.92 -21.60
N LEU A 217 40.62 -15.13 -21.07
CA LEU A 217 40.38 -15.43 -19.66
C LEU A 217 41.30 -14.60 -18.72
N PRO A 218 42.62 -14.50 -18.96
CA PRO A 218 43.49 -13.64 -18.15
C PRO A 218 43.04 -12.17 -18.09
N LEU A 219 42.51 -11.62 -19.19
CA LEU A 219 42.00 -10.25 -19.23
C LEU A 219 40.76 -10.06 -18.35
N LEU A 220 39.88 -11.07 -18.29
CA LEU A 220 38.69 -11.02 -17.42
C LEU A 220 39.04 -11.15 -15.93
N VAL A 221 40.07 -11.91 -15.58
CA VAL A 221 40.50 -12.14 -14.20
C VAL A 221 41.30 -10.96 -13.63
N ALA A 222 42.05 -10.24 -14.47
CA ALA A 222 43.02 -9.24 -14.01
C ALA A 222 42.41 -7.89 -13.57
N GLU A 223 41.19 -7.57 -14.00
CA GLU A 223 40.59 -6.25 -13.79
C GLU A 223 39.56 -6.27 -12.66
N PRO A 224 39.55 -5.27 -11.75
CA PRO A 224 38.38 -5.06 -10.91
C PRO A 224 37.17 -4.75 -11.80
N TRP A 225 35.96 -5.08 -11.33
CA TRP A 225 34.76 -4.74 -12.09
C TRP A 225 34.73 -3.26 -12.48
N ALA A 226 34.53 -3.01 -13.76
CA ALA A 226 34.31 -1.67 -14.28
C ALA A 226 33.08 -1.03 -13.61
N SER A 227 32.96 0.30 -13.70
CA SER A 227 31.73 0.97 -13.30
C SER A 227 30.55 0.43 -14.11
N VAL A 228 29.34 0.45 -13.56
CA VAL A 228 28.14 -0.04 -14.29
C VAL A 228 27.95 0.72 -15.61
N ILE A 229 28.30 2.01 -15.64
CA ILE A 229 28.21 2.86 -16.83
C ILE A 229 29.21 2.41 -17.90
N ASP A 230 30.46 2.17 -17.53
CA ASP A 230 31.49 1.72 -18.47
C ASP A 230 31.20 0.32 -18.99
N GLU A 231 30.71 -0.58 -18.13
CA GLU A 231 30.32 -1.93 -18.54
C GLU A 231 29.10 -1.92 -19.47
N THR A 232 28.11 -1.06 -19.19
CA THR A 232 26.98 -0.83 -20.09
C THR A 232 27.48 -0.37 -21.46
N LYS A 233 28.47 0.54 -21.47
CA LYS A 233 29.08 1.01 -22.71
C LYS A 233 29.73 -0.13 -23.49
N VAL A 234 30.45 -1.03 -22.83
CA VAL A 234 31.06 -2.20 -23.49
C VAL A 234 29.99 -3.07 -24.17
N TRP A 235 28.88 -3.34 -23.48
CA TRP A 235 27.79 -4.13 -24.06
C TRP A 235 27.17 -3.43 -25.28
N THR A 236 26.91 -2.12 -25.17
CA THR A 236 26.33 -1.34 -26.27
C THR A 236 27.28 -1.18 -27.46
N ASP A 237 28.58 -1.04 -27.21
CA ASP A 237 29.60 -0.94 -28.26
C ASP A 237 29.75 -2.28 -29.01
N ALA A 238 29.49 -3.41 -28.33
CA ALA A 238 29.38 -4.75 -28.94
C ALA A 238 28.04 -5.00 -29.67
N GLY A 239 27.13 -4.01 -29.69
CA GLY A 239 25.83 -4.09 -30.36
C GLY A 239 24.72 -4.76 -29.55
N CYS A 240 24.92 -4.95 -28.24
CA CYS A 240 23.84 -5.41 -27.35
C CYS A 240 22.91 -4.25 -27.00
N SER A 241 21.61 -4.49 -27.06
CA SER A 241 20.56 -3.52 -26.72
C SER A 241 19.53 -4.06 -25.74
N THR A 242 19.46 -5.38 -25.57
CA THR A 242 18.51 -6.02 -24.66
C THR A 242 19.21 -7.04 -23.77
N PHE A 243 18.60 -7.35 -22.63
CA PHE A 243 18.93 -8.46 -21.75
C PHE A 243 17.64 -9.22 -21.46
N THR A 244 17.50 -10.41 -22.03
CA THR A 244 16.28 -11.25 -21.90
C THR A 244 16.68 -12.70 -21.73
N LEU A 245 16.22 -13.30 -20.63
CA LEU A 245 16.46 -14.72 -20.33
C LEU A 245 15.46 -15.60 -21.10
N CYS A 246 15.80 -16.89 -21.22
CA CYS A 246 14.88 -17.88 -21.76
C CYS A 246 13.81 -18.24 -20.69
N TRP A 247 12.61 -18.56 -21.14
CA TRP A 247 11.54 -19.03 -20.26
C TRP A 247 11.89 -20.40 -19.69
N SER A 248 11.95 -20.53 -18.36
CA SER A 248 12.26 -21.76 -17.65
C SER A 248 11.35 -21.93 -16.45
N ASN A 249 11.13 -23.19 -16.04
CA ASN A 249 10.45 -23.52 -14.78
C ASN A 249 11.36 -24.14 -13.72
N LEU A 250 12.69 -23.97 -13.83
CA LEU A 250 13.64 -24.33 -12.78
C LEU A 250 13.36 -23.57 -11.48
N ARG A 251 12.92 -22.31 -11.56
CA ARG A 251 12.63 -21.46 -10.41
C ARG A 251 11.38 -20.63 -10.63
N GLN A 252 10.57 -20.49 -9.59
CA GLN A 252 9.54 -19.47 -9.52
C GLN A 252 10.17 -18.15 -9.06
N VAL A 253 10.05 -17.13 -9.90
CA VAL A 253 10.49 -15.76 -9.61
C VAL A 253 9.65 -15.20 -8.46
N GLY A 254 10.31 -14.70 -7.42
CA GLY A 254 9.69 -13.95 -6.34
C GLY A 254 9.30 -12.54 -6.78
N LEU A 255 8.28 -11.96 -6.15
CA LEU A 255 7.81 -10.62 -6.44
C LEU A 255 7.44 -9.91 -5.14
N ALA A 256 7.94 -8.69 -4.97
CA ALA A 256 7.39 -7.74 -4.01
C ALA A 256 7.09 -6.44 -4.74
N GLU A 257 5.80 -6.17 -4.97
CA GLU A 257 5.32 -4.97 -5.64
C GLU A 257 4.59 -4.06 -4.66
N THR A 258 4.99 -2.79 -4.63
CA THR A 258 4.54 -1.81 -3.62
C THR A 258 4.06 -0.50 -4.26
N ILE A 259 3.22 0.23 -3.53
CA ILE A 259 2.85 1.62 -3.82
C ILE A 259 3.13 2.49 -2.59
N GLY A 260 3.39 3.78 -2.80
CA GLY A 260 3.50 4.76 -1.73
C GLY A 260 2.17 5.45 -1.43
N VAL A 261 1.83 5.64 -0.16
CA VAL A 261 0.70 6.49 0.26
C VAL A 261 1.22 7.68 1.06
N VAL A 262 0.95 8.90 0.57
CA VAL A 262 1.45 10.15 1.16
C VAL A 262 0.41 10.74 2.11
N SER A 263 0.76 10.79 3.39
CA SER A 263 -0.04 11.38 4.46
C SER A 263 0.07 12.91 4.52
N ALA A 264 -0.78 13.57 5.33
CA ALA A 264 -0.76 15.03 5.49
C ALA A 264 0.54 15.58 6.09
N ALA A 265 1.32 14.75 6.78
CA ALA A 265 2.64 15.11 7.30
C ALA A 265 3.75 15.03 6.24
N GLY A 266 3.43 14.64 4.99
CA GLY A 266 4.41 14.38 3.93
C GLY A 266 5.16 13.06 4.08
N VAL A 267 4.76 12.20 5.02
CA VAL A 267 5.34 10.87 5.20
C VAL A 267 4.70 9.90 4.21
N THR A 268 5.55 9.23 3.43
CA THR A 268 5.16 8.14 2.52
C THR A 268 5.22 6.82 3.25
N THR A 269 4.11 6.09 3.30
CA THR A 269 4.04 4.71 3.81
C THR A 269 3.88 3.74 2.64
N THR A 270 4.59 2.63 2.68
CA THR A 270 4.58 1.61 1.62
C THR A 270 3.45 0.61 1.87
N LEU A 271 2.63 0.37 0.85
CA LEU A 271 1.60 -0.68 0.82
C LEU A 271 2.01 -1.76 -0.19
N HIS A 272 1.98 -3.03 0.22
CA HIS A 272 2.23 -4.15 -0.68
C HIS A 272 0.96 -4.48 -1.47
N ILE A 273 1.08 -4.45 -2.81
CA ILE A 273 -0.03 -4.74 -3.72
C ILE A 273 0.06 -6.14 -4.33
N LYS A 274 1.27 -6.68 -4.51
CA LYS A 274 1.48 -8.08 -4.91
C LYS A 274 2.71 -8.65 -4.21
N THR A 275 2.59 -9.89 -3.74
CA THR A 275 3.67 -10.65 -3.10
C THR A 275 3.63 -12.09 -3.59
N ILE A 276 4.71 -12.55 -4.22
CA ILE A 276 4.91 -13.94 -4.65
C ILE A 276 6.24 -14.39 -4.06
N ALA A 277 6.26 -15.55 -3.41
CA ALA A 277 7.51 -16.09 -2.85
C ALA A 277 8.36 -16.76 -3.94
N PRO A 278 9.70 -16.60 -3.91
CA PRO A 278 10.59 -17.34 -4.78
C PRO A 278 10.62 -18.83 -4.37
N VAL A 279 10.67 -19.74 -5.34
CA VAL A 279 10.70 -21.20 -5.09
C VAL A 279 11.63 -21.89 -6.06
N ASN A 280 12.60 -22.65 -5.54
CA ASN A 280 13.43 -23.55 -6.35
C ASN A 280 12.64 -24.83 -6.69
N ARG A 281 12.58 -25.16 -7.98
CA ARG A 281 11.79 -26.27 -8.53
C ARG A 281 12.66 -27.37 -9.17
N TYR A 282 13.90 -27.58 -8.70
CA TYR A 282 14.84 -28.57 -9.25
C TYR A 282 14.22 -29.95 -9.56
N ALA A 283 13.51 -30.55 -8.60
CA ALA A 283 12.88 -31.87 -8.79
C ALA A 283 11.65 -31.84 -9.72
N LEU A 284 11.14 -30.65 -10.05
CA LEU A 284 9.98 -30.39 -10.89
C LEU A 284 10.36 -29.63 -12.18
N TRP A 285 11.66 -29.63 -12.52
CA TRP A 285 12.20 -28.87 -13.65
C TRP A 285 11.94 -29.61 -14.96
N SER A 286 10.80 -29.32 -15.60
CA SER A 286 10.42 -29.96 -16.87
C SER A 286 11.08 -29.33 -18.09
N THR A 287 11.41 -28.04 -18.03
CA THR A 287 12.07 -27.31 -19.14
C THR A 287 13.46 -27.84 -19.47
N LEU A 288 14.10 -28.61 -18.58
CA LEU A 288 15.36 -29.33 -18.84
C LEU A 288 15.31 -30.14 -20.14
N SER A 289 14.15 -30.74 -20.46
CA SER A 289 13.96 -31.49 -21.70
C SER A 289 14.09 -30.64 -22.97
N MET A 290 13.77 -29.34 -22.88
CA MET A 290 13.90 -28.39 -23.98
C MET A 290 15.30 -27.78 -24.01
N TYR A 291 15.82 -27.38 -22.85
CA TYR A 291 17.20 -26.94 -22.65
C TYR A 291 17.62 -26.99 -21.17
N GLY A 292 18.89 -27.31 -20.94
CA GLY A 292 19.51 -27.32 -19.61
C GLY A 292 20.11 -25.96 -19.23
N ALA A 293 20.59 -25.86 -17.99
CA ALA A 293 21.43 -24.75 -17.58
C ALA A 293 22.86 -24.98 -18.08
N PHE A 294 23.69 -23.93 -18.08
CA PHE A 294 25.08 -24.04 -18.54
C PHE A 294 25.91 -25.04 -17.72
N GLU A 295 25.56 -25.25 -16.45
CA GLU A 295 26.13 -26.33 -15.64
C GLU A 295 25.93 -27.72 -16.30
N ASN A 296 24.75 -27.99 -16.86
CA ASN A 296 24.44 -29.27 -17.49
C ASN A 296 25.28 -29.50 -18.75
N ASP A 297 25.52 -28.45 -19.52
CA ASP A 297 26.32 -28.52 -20.74
C ASP A 297 27.79 -28.82 -20.40
N MET A 298 28.38 -28.09 -19.44
CA MET A 298 29.76 -28.31 -19.01
C MET A 298 29.97 -29.62 -18.25
N GLY A 299 28.98 -30.04 -17.46
CA GLY A 299 28.99 -31.26 -16.66
C GLY A 299 28.54 -32.51 -17.41
N ASN A 300 28.35 -32.42 -18.73
CA ASN A 300 27.83 -33.52 -19.53
C ASN A 300 28.85 -34.66 -19.63
N PHE A 301 28.62 -35.74 -18.88
CA PHE A 301 29.51 -36.90 -18.81
C PHE A 301 29.58 -37.74 -20.09
N TYR A 302 28.75 -37.45 -21.12
CA TYR A 302 28.89 -38.05 -22.44
C TYR A 302 29.99 -37.40 -23.28
N LEU A 303 30.45 -36.20 -22.90
CA LEU A 303 31.53 -35.50 -23.58
C LEU A 303 32.88 -36.10 -23.16
N GLY A 304 33.70 -36.45 -24.15
CA GLY A 304 35.02 -37.04 -23.94
C GLY A 304 36.10 -36.01 -23.59
N VAL A 305 37.29 -36.50 -23.26
CA VAL A 305 38.46 -35.69 -22.84
C VAL A 305 38.95 -34.69 -23.90
N ASN A 306 38.54 -34.86 -25.16
CA ASN A 306 38.90 -33.97 -26.28
C ASN A 306 37.67 -33.35 -26.96
N ASP A 307 36.49 -33.41 -26.34
CA ASP A 307 35.28 -32.76 -26.84
C ASP A 307 35.13 -31.38 -26.18
N SER A 308 34.65 -30.40 -26.96
CA SER A 308 34.42 -29.02 -26.51
C SER A 308 33.02 -28.56 -26.91
N LEU A 309 32.50 -27.55 -26.20
CA LEU A 309 31.22 -26.90 -26.50
C LEU A 309 31.34 -25.84 -27.60
N VAL A 310 32.56 -25.44 -27.96
CA VAL A 310 32.82 -24.37 -28.94
C VAL A 310 32.53 -24.87 -30.36
N THR A 311 31.42 -24.44 -30.94
CA THR A 311 30.86 -24.97 -32.20
C THR A 311 31.79 -24.79 -33.41
N ASN A 312 32.61 -23.73 -33.41
CA ASN A 312 33.58 -23.46 -34.48
C ASN A 312 34.99 -24.04 -34.20
N SER A 313 35.14 -24.87 -33.16
CA SER A 313 36.38 -25.59 -32.84
C SER A 313 36.47 -26.93 -33.60
N PRO A 314 37.67 -27.39 -34.00
CA PRO A 314 37.85 -28.75 -34.52
C PRO A 314 37.52 -29.85 -33.50
N THR A 315 37.50 -29.51 -32.21
CA THR A 315 37.15 -30.42 -31.10
C THR A 315 35.68 -30.29 -30.69
N PHE A 316 34.81 -29.69 -31.51
CA PHE A 316 33.39 -29.58 -31.17
C PHE A 316 32.74 -30.97 -31.00
N PHE A 317 32.04 -31.19 -29.87
CA PHE A 317 31.41 -32.48 -29.56
C PHE A 317 30.44 -32.96 -30.64
N GLY A 318 29.79 -32.03 -31.36
CA GLY A 318 28.84 -32.39 -32.40
C GLY A 318 29.45 -33.09 -33.61
N HIS A 319 30.78 -33.18 -33.71
CA HIS A 319 31.46 -34.01 -34.70
C HIS A 319 31.58 -35.49 -34.29
N THR A 320 31.62 -35.77 -32.99
CA THR A 320 31.79 -37.12 -32.42
C THR A 320 30.46 -37.72 -31.97
N LEU A 321 29.68 -36.97 -31.19
CA LEU A 321 28.39 -37.39 -30.65
C LEU A 321 27.37 -36.23 -30.71
N PRO A 322 26.76 -35.97 -31.88
CA PRO A 322 25.79 -34.87 -32.08
C PRO A 322 24.63 -34.87 -31.08
N GLN A 323 24.25 -36.03 -30.55
CA GLN A 323 23.14 -36.20 -29.62
C GLN A 323 23.56 -36.04 -28.14
N ALA A 324 24.83 -35.70 -27.82
CA ALA A 324 25.33 -35.72 -26.45
C ALA A 324 24.50 -34.86 -25.47
N ILE A 325 24.09 -33.67 -25.90
CA ILE A 325 23.23 -32.78 -25.09
C ILE A 325 21.86 -33.40 -24.86
N GLU A 326 21.26 -33.96 -25.91
CA GLU A 326 19.97 -34.65 -25.83
C GLU A 326 20.04 -35.88 -24.92
N MET A 327 21.10 -36.68 -25.04
CA MET A 327 21.34 -37.86 -24.21
C MET A 327 21.46 -37.54 -22.71
N TYR A 328 21.94 -36.34 -22.39
CA TYR A 328 22.08 -35.89 -21.00
C TYR A 328 20.77 -35.34 -20.44
N ASN A 329 20.04 -34.55 -21.23
CA ASN A 329 18.85 -33.83 -20.78
C ASN A 329 17.56 -34.67 -20.78
N VAL A 330 17.47 -35.70 -21.64
CA VAL A 330 16.29 -36.55 -21.74
C VAL A 330 16.64 -38.05 -21.68
N PRO A 331 15.70 -38.92 -21.25
CA PRO A 331 15.93 -40.36 -21.25
C PRO A 331 16.31 -40.87 -22.65
N TYR A 332 17.44 -41.56 -22.74
CA TYR A 332 17.99 -42.11 -23.97
C TYR A 332 18.17 -43.64 -23.90
N PRO A 333 17.88 -44.43 -24.96
CA PRO A 333 17.33 -44.02 -26.26
C PRO A 333 15.96 -43.36 -26.14
N LEU A 334 15.66 -42.43 -27.06
CA LEU A 334 14.41 -41.69 -27.04
C LEU A 334 13.22 -42.64 -27.09
N ASN A 335 12.23 -42.41 -26.22
CA ASN A 335 10.95 -43.08 -26.30
C ASN A 335 10.11 -42.50 -27.45
N GLY A 336 8.95 -43.11 -27.75
CA GLY A 336 8.13 -42.67 -28.89
C GLY A 336 7.68 -41.20 -28.84
N ILE A 337 7.41 -40.66 -27.64
CA ILE A 337 6.99 -39.26 -27.46
C ILE A 337 8.16 -38.31 -27.75
N ASN A 338 9.31 -38.56 -27.12
CA ASN A 338 10.51 -37.75 -27.31
C ASN A 338 11.04 -37.86 -28.74
N GLN A 339 10.96 -39.04 -29.37
CA GLN A 339 11.36 -39.21 -30.77
C GLN A 339 10.44 -38.40 -31.70
N ALA A 340 9.12 -38.46 -31.50
CA ALA A 340 8.18 -37.67 -32.30
C ALA A 340 8.42 -36.16 -32.15
N LEU A 341 8.76 -35.71 -30.93
CA LEU A 341 9.11 -34.31 -30.69
C LEU A 341 10.45 -33.92 -31.32
N HIS A 342 11.46 -34.78 -31.21
CA HIS A 342 12.76 -34.61 -31.86
C HIS A 342 12.62 -34.45 -33.37
N ASP A 343 11.81 -35.29 -34.01
CA ASP A 343 11.61 -35.25 -35.46
C ASP A 343 10.97 -33.91 -35.90
N HIS A 344 10.18 -33.29 -35.03
CA HIS A 344 9.45 -32.04 -35.28
C HIS A 344 10.23 -30.79 -34.88
N LEU A 345 10.92 -30.77 -33.73
CA LEU A 345 11.65 -29.59 -33.23
C LEU A 345 13.15 -29.66 -33.53
N GLY A 346 13.73 -30.84 -33.73
CA GLY A 346 15.17 -31.08 -33.73
C GLY A 346 15.66 -31.59 -32.37
N SER A 347 16.97 -31.56 -32.16
CA SER A 347 17.60 -32.08 -30.94
C SER A 347 16.99 -31.46 -29.68
N LEU A 348 16.43 -32.31 -28.82
CA LEU A 348 15.96 -31.92 -27.50
C LEU A 348 17.17 -31.50 -26.64
N GLY A 349 16.95 -30.62 -25.67
CA GLY A 349 18.03 -29.93 -24.97
C GLY A 349 18.64 -28.72 -25.72
N SER A 350 18.20 -28.42 -26.95
CA SER A 350 18.66 -27.28 -27.76
C SER A 350 17.52 -26.40 -28.31
N VAL A 351 16.36 -26.43 -27.65
CA VAL A 351 15.15 -25.68 -28.03
C VAL A 351 15.09 -24.39 -27.21
N ASP A 352 15.06 -23.23 -27.87
CA ASP A 352 14.94 -21.95 -27.17
C ASP A 352 13.48 -21.69 -26.77
N LEU A 353 13.24 -21.26 -25.54
CA LEU A 353 11.92 -20.93 -25.03
C LEU A 353 11.80 -19.42 -24.81
N TRP A 354 10.95 -18.74 -25.58
CA TRP A 354 10.73 -17.30 -25.44
C TRP A 354 9.29 -16.98 -25.05
N MET A 355 9.11 -16.21 -23.98
CA MET A 355 7.79 -15.77 -23.57
C MET A 355 7.23 -14.75 -24.58
N LEU A 356 6.03 -15.01 -25.08
CA LEU A 356 5.29 -14.13 -25.98
C LEU A 356 4.34 -13.24 -25.19
N ARG A 357 4.20 -12.00 -25.62
CA ARG A 357 3.33 -10.99 -25.00
C ARG A 357 2.01 -10.82 -25.77
N PRO A 358 0.87 -10.61 -25.08
CA PRO A 358 -0.35 -10.16 -25.73
C PRO A 358 -0.09 -8.90 -26.57
N PRO A 359 -0.54 -8.83 -27.84
CA PRO A 359 -0.40 -7.62 -28.64
C PRO A 359 -1.03 -6.41 -27.95
N PRO A 360 -0.45 -5.21 -28.03
CA PRO A 360 -1.03 -3.99 -27.44
C PRO A 360 -2.46 -3.72 -27.91
N SER A 361 -2.79 -4.09 -29.15
CA SER A 361 -4.14 -3.99 -29.72
C SER A 361 -5.15 -4.91 -29.02
N LEU A 362 -4.75 -6.14 -28.65
CA LEU A 362 -5.58 -7.07 -27.87
C LEU A 362 -5.78 -6.55 -26.44
N LEU A 363 -4.71 -6.10 -25.78
CA LEU A 363 -4.79 -5.52 -24.43
C LEU A 363 -5.74 -4.32 -24.41
N ALA A 364 -5.63 -3.42 -25.40
CA ALA A 364 -6.50 -2.25 -25.55
C ALA A 364 -7.97 -2.62 -25.87
N TYR A 365 -8.22 -3.74 -26.54
CA TYR A 365 -9.58 -4.21 -26.81
C TYR A 365 -10.22 -4.85 -25.58
N VAL A 366 -9.53 -5.76 -24.91
CA VAL A 366 -9.96 -6.40 -23.64
C VAL A 366 -10.30 -5.35 -22.60
N ALA A 367 -9.41 -4.38 -22.50
CA ALA A 367 -9.56 -3.15 -21.77
C ALA A 367 -10.86 -2.38 -22.00
N ALA A 368 -11.17 -2.09 -23.27
CA ALA A 368 -12.36 -1.37 -23.68
C ALA A 368 -13.62 -2.21 -23.42
N PHE A 369 -13.52 -3.53 -23.61
CA PHE A 369 -14.59 -4.48 -23.37
C PHE A 369 -14.94 -4.61 -21.88
N GLN A 370 -13.96 -4.70 -20.99
CA GLN A 370 -14.20 -4.72 -19.53
C GLN A 370 -14.90 -3.45 -19.06
N HIS A 371 -14.42 -2.28 -19.50
CA HIS A 371 -15.05 -1.00 -19.20
C HIS A 371 -16.49 -0.92 -19.74
N HIS A 372 -16.72 -1.44 -20.94
CA HIS A 372 -18.05 -1.55 -21.54
C HIS A 372 -19.01 -2.40 -20.71
N LEU A 373 -18.57 -3.60 -20.31
CA LEU A 373 -19.37 -4.51 -19.49
C LEU A 373 -19.73 -3.87 -18.14
N GLN A 374 -18.78 -3.17 -17.54
CA GLN A 374 -18.97 -2.50 -16.26
C GLN A 374 -19.94 -1.33 -16.36
N ASN A 375 -19.87 -0.53 -17.43
CA ASN A 375 -20.81 0.54 -17.69
C ASN A 375 -22.22 0.00 -17.95
N ALA A 376 -22.34 -1.11 -18.68
CA ALA A 376 -23.63 -1.77 -18.90
C ALA A 376 -24.24 -2.28 -17.57
N LYS A 377 -23.40 -2.83 -16.68
CA LYS A 377 -23.79 -3.26 -15.34
C LYS A 377 -24.33 -2.12 -14.48
N GLN A 378 -23.72 -0.93 -14.58
CA GLN A 378 -24.18 0.25 -13.83
C GLN A 378 -25.44 0.88 -14.42
N ALA A 379 -25.59 0.86 -15.75
CA ALA A 379 -26.72 1.48 -16.42
C ALA A 379 -28.03 0.71 -16.22
N SER A 380 -27.98 -0.61 -15.95
CA SER A 380 -29.17 -1.45 -15.80
C SER A 380 -29.01 -2.51 -14.70
N SER A 381 -29.89 -2.47 -13.70
CA SER A 381 -29.98 -3.50 -12.65
C SER A 381 -30.32 -4.88 -13.19
N ASP A 382 -31.07 -4.95 -14.30
CA ASP A 382 -31.45 -6.21 -14.92
C ASP A 382 -30.24 -6.86 -15.61
N VAL A 383 -29.43 -6.07 -16.30
CA VAL A 383 -28.16 -6.53 -16.90
C VAL A 383 -27.21 -6.98 -15.80
N ALA A 384 -27.11 -6.23 -14.69
CA ALA A 384 -26.29 -6.62 -13.55
C ALA A 384 -26.70 -7.95 -12.93
N THR A 385 -28.00 -8.12 -12.67
CA THR A 385 -28.53 -9.36 -12.10
C THR A 385 -28.31 -10.54 -13.05
N ALA A 386 -28.47 -10.33 -14.35
CA ALA A 386 -28.25 -11.38 -15.34
C ALA A 386 -26.77 -11.77 -15.45
N LEU A 387 -25.84 -10.80 -15.41
CA LEU A 387 -24.40 -11.06 -15.43
C LEU A 387 -23.92 -11.80 -14.17
N ASP A 388 -24.44 -11.41 -13.01
CA ASP A 388 -24.08 -12.04 -11.72
C ASP A 388 -24.70 -13.43 -11.56
N ALA A 389 -25.84 -13.69 -12.20
CA ALA A 389 -26.50 -15.01 -12.21
C ALA A 389 -25.94 -15.96 -13.28
N PHE A 390 -24.98 -15.52 -14.10
CA PHE A 390 -24.40 -16.35 -15.16
C PHE A 390 -23.56 -17.48 -14.56
N GLU A 391 -23.99 -18.73 -14.76
CA GLU A 391 -23.28 -19.90 -14.25
C GLU A 391 -22.03 -20.19 -15.09
N THR A 392 -20.87 -20.25 -14.43
CA THR A 392 -19.62 -20.69 -15.06
C THR A 392 -19.77 -22.11 -15.59
N THR A 393 -19.49 -22.31 -16.87
CA THR A 393 -19.60 -23.63 -17.53
C THR A 393 -18.21 -24.12 -17.89
N VAL A 394 -17.90 -25.35 -17.49
CA VAL A 394 -16.63 -26.03 -17.82
C VAL A 394 -16.92 -27.04 -18.94
N LEU A 395 -16.15 -26.98 -20.02
CA LEU A 395 -16.32 -27.80 -21.22
C LEU A 395 -14.99 -28.44 -21.62
N HIS A 396 -15.06 -29.63 -22.24
CA HIS A 396 -13.89 -30.35 -22.75
C HIS A 396 -13.99 -30.57 -24.28
N PRO A 397 -13.96 -29.50 -25.08
CA PRO A 397 -14.14 -29.64 -26.52
C PRO A 397 -12.90 -30.23 -27.20
N THR A 398 -13.14 -30.95 -28.27
CA THR A 398 -12.12 -31.59 -29.12
C THR A 398 -12.18 -30.95 -30.51
N PRO A 399 -11.09 -30.36 -31.03
CA PRO A 399 -11.05 -29.82 -32.39
C PRO A 399 -11.37 -30.87 -33.43
N ARG A 400 -11.96 -30.47 -34.55
CA ARG A 400 -12.36 -31.38 -35.64
C ARG A 400 -11.21 -32.27 -36.13
N ALA A 401 -9.99 -31.75 -36.17
CA ALA A 401 -8.79 -32.49 -36.56
C ALA A 401 -8.47 -33.69 -35.64
N TRP A 402 -9.01 -33.69 -34.42
CA TRP A 402 -8.73 -34.63 -33.33
C TRP A 402 -9.94 -35.48 -32.94
N GLN A 403 -11.08 -35.37 -33.65
CA GLN A 403 -12.31 -36.10 -33.32
C GLN A 403 -12.35 -37.57 -33.82
N SER A 404 -11.32 -38.03 -34.52
CA SER A 404 -11.30 -39.42 -35.02
C SER A 404 -11.22 -40.41 -33.87
N THR A 405 -12.05 -41.46 -33.92
CA THR A 405 -12.04 -42.57 -32.94
C THR A 405 -10.79 -43.44 -33.02
N ASP A 406 -10.02 -43.33 -34.10
CA ASP A 406 -8.77 -44.06 -34.30
C ASP A 406 -7.58 -43.35 -33.63
N LEU A 407 -7.78 -42.16 -33.05
CA LEU A 407 -6.72 -41.40 -32.38
C LEU A 407 -6.79 -41.60 -30.87
N VAL A 408 -5.63 -41.83 -30.27
CA VAL A 408 -5.41 -41.71 -28.83
C VAL A 408 -4.38 -40.63 -28.55
N PHE A 409 -4.53 -39.94 -27.43
CA PHE A 409 -3.73 -38.79 -27.01
C PHE A 409 -2.83 -39.18 -25.86
N LEU A 410 -1.54 -38.89 -26.00
CA LEU A 410 -0.49 -39.25 -25.06
C LEU A 410 -0.01 -38.08 -24.21
N GLY A 411 -0.33 -36.83 -24.57
CA GLY A 411 0.10 -35.64 -23.83
C GLY A 411 -0.11 -34.36 -24.63
N GLY A 412 -0.25 -33.22 -23.95
CA GLY A 412 -0.31 -31.89 -24.59
C GLY A 412 0.86 -30.96 -24.25
N ASN A 413 1.75 -31.39 -23.35
CA ASN A 413 2.91 -30.62 -22.92
C ASN A 413 4.20 -31.18 -23.56
N PRO A 414 4.91 -30.42 -24.41
CA PRO A 414 6.14 -30.89 -25.06
C PRO A 414 7.29 -31.15 -24.08
N MET A 415 7.20 -30.68 -22.83
CA MET A 415 8.21 -30.92 -21.80
C MET A 415 8.04 -32.27 -21.08
N CYS A 416 6.95 -32.98 -21.35
CA CYS A 416 6.63 -34.25 -20.70
C CYS A 416 7.07 -35.43 -21.56
N ALA A 417 8.01 -36.22 -21.03
CA ALA A 417 8.57 -37.36 -21.76
C ALA A 417 7.67 -38.61 -21.81
N PHE A 418 6.61 -38.68 -21.00
CA PHE A 418 5.79 -39.88 -20.86
C PHE A 418 4.31 -39.55 -20.76
N GLY A 419 3.47 -40.48 -21.19
CA GLY A 419 2.03 -40.41 -20.97
C GLY A 419 1.30 -41.67 -21.41
N ALA A 420 0.21 -41.99 -20.72
CA ALA A 420 -0.69 -43.06 -21.08
C ALA A 420 -1.64 -42.64 -22.22
N PRO A 421 -2.07 -43.57 -23.08
CA PRO A 421 -3.01 -43.28 -24.16
C PRO A 421 -4.43 -43.06 -23.62
N TYR A 422 -5.00 -41.89 -23.90
CA TYR A 422 -6.37 -41.53 -23.56
C TYR A 422 -7.20 -41.21 -24.82
N SER A 423 -8.52 -41.33 -24.73
CA SER A 423 -9.45 -40.97 -25.81
C SER A 423 -9.82 -39.49 -25.85
N PHE A 424 -9.27 -38.69 -24.93
CA PHE A 424 -9.54 -37.25 -24.82
C PHE A 424 -8.26 -36.44 -25.04
N VAL A 425 -8.43 -35.25 -25.63
CA VAL A 425 -7.38 -34.24 -25.79
C VAL A 425 -6.92 -33.78 -24.42
N GLN A 426 -5.62 -33.68 -24.20
CA GLN A 426 -5.04 -33.30 -22.91
C GLN A 426 -4.77 -31.80 -22.82
N GLU A 427 -4.67 -31.26 -21.61
CA GLU A 427 -4.29 -29.86 -21.40
C GLU A 427 -2.92 -29.53 -22.02
N SER A 428 -2.73 -28.26 -22.36
CA SER A 428 -1.47 -27.76 -22.93
C SER A 428 -0.37 -27.73 -21.86
N PHE A 429 0.80 -27.19 -22.17
CA PHE A 429 1.85 -26.98 -21.18
C PHE A 429 1.44 -25.99 -20.08
N GLY A 430 2.15 -26.03 -18.96
CA GLY A 430 2.10 -25.00 -17.93
C GLY A 430 3.42 -24.93 -17.17
N PHE A 431 3.71 -23.77 -16.60
CA PHE A 431 4.90 -23.54 -15.76
C PHE A 431 4.93 -24.46 -14.54
N ASP A 432 3.78 -24.67 -13.91
CA ASP A 432 3.64 -25.46 -12.70
C ASP A 432 3.46 -26.96 -12.95
N ASP A 433 3.36 -27.38 -14.21
CA ASP A 433 3.18 -28.78 -14.60
C ASP A 433 4.41 -29.62 -14.24
N THR A 434 4.16 -30.76 -13.61
CA THR A 434 5.17 -31.73 -13.16
C THR A 434 5.17 -33.00 -14.01
N CYS A 435 4.35 -33.04 -15.08
CA CYS A 435 4.16 -34.19 -15.95
C CYS A 435 3.62 -35.44 -15.23
N ALA A 436 3.03 -35.27 -14.03
CA ALA A 436 2.55 -36.36 -13.20
C ALA A 436 1.10 -36.76 -13.48
N THR A 437 0.27 -35.83 -13.97
CA THR A 437 -1.16 -36.06 -14.22
C THR A 437 -1.57 -35.62 -15.61
N GLN A 438 -2.26 -36.49 -16.34
CA GLN A 438 -2.82 -36.19 -17.65
C GLN A 438 -4.29 -35.77 -17.50
N ARG A 439 -4.58 -34.48 -17.70
CA ARG A 439 -5.94 -33.93 -17.55
C ARG A 439 -6.52 -33.55 -18.92
N PRO A 440 -7.86 -33.61 -19.09
CA PRO A 440 -8.49 -33.16 -20.33
C PRO A 440 -8.29 -31.67 -20.60
N TRP A 441 -8.17 -31.30 -21.88
CA TRP A 441 -8.17 -29.90 -22.29
C TRP A 441 -9.47 -29.23 -21.88
N THR A 442 -9.36 -28.17 -21.10
CA THR A 442 -10.50 -27.54 -20.43
C THR A 442 -10.68 -26.09 -20.90
N SER A 443 -11.91 -25.75 -21.27
CA SER A 443 -12.34 -24.37 -21.52
C SER A 443 -13.41 -23.97 -20.50
N THR A 444 -13.15 -22.87 -19.79
CA THR A 444 -14.04 -22.35 -18.75
C THR A 444 -14.74 -21.11 -19.26
N TRP A 445 -16.05 -21.20 -19.46
CA TRP A 445 -16.87 -20.08 -19.90
C TRP A 445 -17.43 -19.34 -18.70
N THR A 446 -16.87 -18.16 -18.45
CA THR A 446 -17.43 -17.13 -17.56
C THR A 446 -18.28 -16.16 -18.39
N SER A 447 -19.12 -15.35 -17.75
CA SER A 447 -19.87 -14.31 -18.47
C SER A 447 -18.95 -13.39 -19.26
N ALA A 448 -17.86 -12.92 -18.65
CA ALA A 448 -16.91 -12.03 -19.32
C ALA A 448 -16.19 -12.71 -20.50
N SER A 449 -15.68 -13.94 -20.34
CA SER A 449 -14.93 -14.61 -21.40
C SER A 449 -15.79 -14.94 -22.61
N ILE A 450 -17.00 -15.47 -22.41
CA ILE A 450 -17.88 -15.80 -23.53
C ILE A 450 -18.44 -14.56 -24.22
N LEU A 451 -18.84 -13.52 -23.46
CA LEU A 451 -19.32 -12.27 -24.06
C LEU A 451 -18.20 -11.56 -24.83
N PHE A 452 -16.95 -11.68 -24.39
CA PHE A 452 -15.80 -11.17 -25.14
C PHE A 452 -15.65 -11.90 -26.48
N ALA A 453 -15.71 -13.24 -26.50
CA ALA A 453 -15.67 -14.00 -27.74
C ALA A 453 -16.84 -13.64 -28.68
N LEU A 454 -18.05 -13.47 -28.13
CA LEU A 454 -19.23 -13.01 -28.89
C LEU A 454 -19.03 -11.61 -29.47
N SER A 455 -18.35 -10.70 -28.76
CA SER A 455 -18.10 -9.33 -29.25
C SER A 455 -17.33 -9.28 -30.58
N ILE A 456 -16.58 -10.34 -30.88
CA ILE A 456 -15.78 -10.48 -32.10
C ILE A 456 -16.55 -11.33 -33.13
N GLU A 457 -16.98 -12.53 -32.74
CA GLU A 457 -17.53 -13.52 -33.69
C GLU A 457 -18.99 -13.27 -34.07
N ARG A 458 -19.76 -12.45 -33.32
CA ARG A 458 -21.19 -12.22 -33.59
C ARG A 458 -21.46 -11.68 -34.99
N ASN A 459 -20.57 -10.83 -35.50
CA ASN A 459 -20.70 -10.23 -36.84
C ASN A 459 -20.53 -11.24 -37.99
N HIS A 460 -19.94 -12.41 -37.71
CA HIS A 460 -19.74 -13.48 -38.69
C HIS A 460 -20.89 -14.50 -38.73
N GLY A 461 -21.92 -14.32 -37.89
CA GLY A 461 -23.06 -15.23 -37.78
C GLY A 461 -22.75 -16.42 -36.87
N ILE A 462 -23.39 -16.47 -35.70
CA ILE A 462 -23.17 -17.53 -34.71
C ILE A 462 -24.32 -18.53 -34.78
N ASP A 463 -24.01 -19.76 -35.19
CA ASP A 463 -24.90 -20.92 -35.03
C ASP A 463 -24.54 -21.67 -33.74
N VAL A 464 -25.37 -21.43 -32.71
CA VAL A 464 -25.22 -22.01 -31.37
C VAL A 464 -25.21 -23.54 -31.41
N ALA A 465 -26.08 -24.14 -32.22
CA ALA A 465 -26.20 -25.59 -32.29
C ALA A 465 -24.97 -26.18 -33.00
N ALA A 466 -24.53 -25.54 -34.08
CA ALA A 466 -23.36 -25.99 -34.82
C ALA A 466 -22.08 -25.92 -33.99
N ILE A 467 -21.85 -24.84 -33.21
CA ILE A 467 -20.68 -24.73 -32.33
C ILE A 467 -20.64 -25.89 -31.34
N CYS A 468 -21.72 -26.11 -30.59
CA CYS A 468 -21.72 -27.13 -29.55
C CYS A 468 -21.73 -28.57 -30.08
N HIS A 469 -22.32 -28.83 -31.25
CA HIS A 469 -22.31 -30.16 -31.88
C HIS A 469 -21.00 -30.47 -32.62
N SER A 470 -20.36 -29.48 -33.23
CA SER A 470 -19.14 -29.68 -34.02
C SER A 470 -17.84 -29.64 -33.20
N SER A 471 -17.92 -29.32 -31.90
CA SER A 471 -16.77 -29.25 -30.99
C SER A 471 -16.45 -30.56 -30.26
N GLY A 472 -16.97 -31.71 -30.68
CA GLY A 472 -16.60 -33.01 -30.11
C GLY A 472 -16.93 -33.18 -28.62
N LEU A 473 -17.91 -32.44 -28.12
CA LEU A 473 -18.35 -32.49 -26.72
C LEU A 473 -19.17 -33.77 -26.43
N VAL A 474 -19.08 -34.27 -25.21
CA VAL A 474 -19.98 -35.33 -24.72
C VAL A 474 -21.41 -34.80 -24.69
N LEU A 475 -22.41 -35.66 -24.90
CA LEU A 475 -23.83 -35.27 -25.03
C LEU A 475 -24.34 -34.34 -23.90
N ALA A 476 -23.93 -34.58 -22.65
CA ALA A 476 -24.30 -33.74 -21.51
C ALA A 476 -23.66 -32.34 -21.59
N GLU A 477 -22.38 -32.27 -21.99
CA GLU A 477 -21.66 -31.01 -22.17
C GLU A 477 -22.16 -30.24 -23.39
N ALA A 478 -22.52 -30.92 -24.48
CA ALA A 478 -23.12 -30.29 -25.65
C ALA A 478 -24.43 -29.57 -25.30
N ALA A 479 -25.28 -30.19 -24.46
CA ALA A 479 -26.50 -29.57 -23.97
C ALA A 479 -26.22 -28.35 -23.05
N SER A 480 -25.21 -28.44 -22.19
CA SER A 480 -24.79 -27.30 -21.35
C SER A 480 -24.17 -26.18 -22.18
N CYS A 481 -23.33 -26.50 -23.16
CA CYS A 481 -22.78 -25.54 -24.13
C CYS A 481 -23.92 -24.78 -24.84
N GLN A 482 -24.93 -25.49 -25.36
CA GLN A 482 -26.05 -24.84 -26.04
C GLN A 482 -26.84 -23.91 -25.12
N ARG A 483 -27.10 -24.35 -23.88
CA ARG A 483 -27.79 -23.54 -22.87
C ARG A 483 -26.99 -22.28 -22.53
N THR A 484 -25.71 -22.43 -22.21
CA THR A 484 -24.84 -21.32 -21.80
C THR A 484 -24.61 -20.34 -22.94
N LEU A 485 -24.35 -20.84 -24.16
CA LEU A 485 -24.13 -19.99 -25.33
C LEU A 485 -25.41 -19.27 -25.77
N SER A 486 -26.58 -19.91 -25.70
CA SER A 486 -27.85 -19.23 -26.01
C SER A 486 -28.18 -18.12 -25.00
N VAL A 487 -27.92 -18.35 -23.71
CA VAL A 487 -28.03 -17.31 -22.67
C VAL A 487 -27.04 -16.18 -22.93
N ALA A 488 -25.79 -16.49 -23.26
CA ALA A 488 -24.77 -15.51 -23.57
C ALA A 488 -25.13 -14.66 -24.80
N VAL A 489 -25.64 -15.27 -25.87
CA VAL A 489 -26.11 -14.56 -27.07
C VAL A 489 -27.28 -13.63 -26.74
N ALA A 490 -28.30 -14.14 -26.04
CA ALA A 490 -29.46 -13.34 -25.65
C ALA A 490 -29.08 -12.18 -24.71
N MET A 491 -28.05 -12.36 -23.89
CA MET A 491 -27.49 -11.33 -23.02
C MET A 491 -26.68 -10.31 -23.81
N PHE A 492 -25.83 -10.76 -24.72
CA PHE A 492 -25.02 -9.91 -25.58
C PHE A 492 -25.90 -8.97 -26.43
N ASP A 493 -27.00 -9.48 -26.97
CA ASP A 493 -27.96 -8.68 -27.75
C ASP A 493 -28.68 -7.60 -26.90
N ARG A 494 -28.62 -7.67 -25.56
CA ARG A 494 -29.14 -6.65 -24.64
C ARG A 494 -28.09 -5.62 -24.21
N LEU A 495 -26.82 -5.87 -24.48
CA LEU A 495 -25.76 -4.91 -24.14
C LEU A 495 -25.85 -3.70 -25.09
N PRO A 496 -25.51 -2.50 -24.61
CA PRO A 496 -25.35 -1.35 -25.49
C PRO A 496 -24.28 -1.66 -26.56
N PRO A 497 -24.27 -0.96 -27.71
CA PRO A 497 -23.22 -1.14 -28.68
C PRO A 497 -21.86 -0.76 -28.08
N LEU A 498 -20.84 -1.59 -28.33
CA LEU A 498 -19.46 -1.28 -27.98
C LEU A 498 -19.00 -0.05 -28.78
N ALA A 499 -18.14 0.79 -28.18
CA ALA A 499 -17.55 1.92 -28.89
C ALA A 499 -16.75 1.43 -30.12
N PRO A 500 -16.68 2.21 -31.21
CA PRO A 500 -15.95 1.81 -32.40
C PRO A 500 -14.47 1.49 -32.07
N PHE A 501 -14.03 0.31 -32.47
CA PHE A 501 -12.66 -0.17 -32.29
C PHE A 501 -12.16 -0.82 -33.58
N ASN A 502 -10.86 -0.76 -33.87
CA ASN A 502 -10.27 -1.45 -35.02
C ASN A 502 -10.12 -2.96 -34.74
N VAL A 503 -11.25 -3.67 -34.68
CA VAL A 503 -11.31 -5.11 -34.38
C VAL A 503 -10.55 -5.91 -35.43
N THR A 504 -10.66 -5.55 -36.71
CA THR A 504 -9.96 -6.24 -37.81
C THR A 504 -8.44 -6.15 -37.69
N GLY A 505 -7.90 -4.99 -37.29
CA GLY A 505 -6.48 -4.83 -37.03
C GLY A 505 -6.01 -5.64 -35.82
N MET A 506 -6.77 -5.60 -34.72
CA MET A 506 -6.49 -6.42 -33.53
C MET A 506 -6.50 -7.92 -33.85
N MET A 507 -7.47 -8.39 -34.65
CA MET A 507 -7.53 -9.79 -35.09
C MET A 507 -6.30 -10.17 -35.93
N ALA A 508 -5.89 -9.32 -36.86
CA ALA A 508 -4.70 -9.56 -37.68
C ALA A 508 -3.43 -9.65 -36.82
N ASP A 509 -3.27 -8.76 -35.83
CA ASP A 509 -2.13 -8.79 -34.91
C ASP A 509 -2.07 -10.08 -34.09
N VAL A 510 -3.23 -10.58 -33.64
CA VAL A 510 -3.32 -11.82 -32.85
C VAL A 510 -3.14 -13.06 -33.72
N GLU A 511 -3.75 -13.10 -34.91
CA GLU A 511 -3.62 -14.21 -35.87
C GLU A 511 -2.17 -14.33 -36.39
N ALA A 512 -1.43 -13.21 -36.50
CA ALA A 512 -0.02 -13.21 -36.89
C ALA A 512 0.90 -13.94 -35.90
N LEU A 513 0.50 -14.08 -34.64
CA LEU A 513 1.24 -14.87 -33.65
C LEU A 513 1.06 -16.38 -33.84
N THR A 514 0.11 -16.82 -34.66
CA THR A 514 -0.14 -18.25 -34.96
C THR A 514 -0.20 -19.15 -33.73
N LEU A 515 -0.82 -18.66 -32.64
CA LEU A 515 -0.91 -19.39 -31.38
C LEU A 515 -1.71 -20.69 -31.55
N SER A 516 -1.20 -21.76 -30.95
CA SER A 516 -1.73 -23.11 -31.09
C SER A 516 -1.68 -23.90 -29.78
N THR A 517 -2.37 -25.03 -29.75
CA THR A 517 -2.18 -26.10 -28.77
C THR A 517 -1.55 -27.30 -29.46
N LEU A 518 -0.78 -28.09 -28.71
CA LEU A 518 -0.08 -29.27 -29.22
C LEU A 518 -0.63 -30.54 -28.58
N GLN A 519 -0.62 -31.65 -29.30
CA GLN A 519 -0.89 -32.99 -28.79
C GLN A 519 0.06 -34.02 -29.38
N PHE A 520 0.51 -34.95 -28.54
CA PHE A 520 1.07 -36.23 -28.97
C PHE A 520 -0.06 -37.19 -29.28
N VAL A 521 -0.13 -37.66 -30.51
CA VAL A 521 -1.19 -38.54 -30.99
C VAL A 521 -0.63 -39.86 -31.50
N GLN A 522 -1.38 -40.92 -31.30
CA GLN A 522 -1.08 -42.23 -31.88
C GLN A 522 -2.34 -42.74 -32.57
N ASN A 523 -2.16 -43.27 -33.79
CA ASN A 523 -3.27 -43.88 -34.51
C ASN A 523 -3.31 -45.39 -34.22
N ILE A 524 -4.33 -45.84 -33.50
CA ILE A 524 -4.49 -47.25 -33.10
C ILE A 524 -4.89 -48.18 -34.24
N SER A 525 -5.43 -47.64 -35.34
CA SER A 525 -5.77 -48.42 -36.54
C SER A 525 -4.56 -48.62 -37.47
N SER A 526 -3.46 -47.90 -37.22
CA SER A 526 -2.22 -48.02 -37.98
C SER A 526 -1.35 -49.16 -37.45
N SER A 527 -0.74 -49.94 -38.34
CA SER A 527 0.13 -51.06 -37.95
C SER A 527 1.48 -50.61 -37.37
N SER A 528 1.86 -49.34 -37.53
CA SER A 528 3.14 -48.80 -37.08
C SER A 528 3.15 -48.36 -35.62
N SER A 529 1.98 -48.15 -34.99
CA SER A 529 1.84 -47.61 -33.62
C SER A 529 2.75 -46.39 -33.35
N ALA A 530 3.11 -45.63 -34.38
CA ALA A 530 4.04 -44.52 -34.24
C ALA A 530 3.33 -43.33 -33.58
N VAL A 531 4.05 -42.64 -32.69
CA VAL A 531 3.59 -41.39 -32.08
C VAL A 531 3.91 -40.26 -33.06
N ASP A 532 2.96 -39.34 -33.21
CA ASP A 532 3.03 -38.16 -34.07
C ASP A 532 2.73 -36.90 -33.24
N VAL A 533 3.23 -35.75 -33.67
CA VAL A 533 3.00 -34.45 -33.02
C VAL A 533 2.05 -33.64 -33.89
N ARG A 534 0.90 -33.25 -33.33
CA ARG A 534 -0.07 -32.41 -34.04
C ARG A 534 -0.35 -31.13 -33.28
N SER A 535 -0.35 -30.02 -33.99
CA SER A 535 -0.78 -28.72 -33.48
C SER A 535 -2.14 -28.32 -34.04
N GLN A 536 -2.88 -27.54 -33.25
CA GLN A 536 -4.15 -26.94 -33.64
C GLN A 536 -4.09 -25.44 -33.34
N LEU A 537 -4.25 -24.61 -34.37
CA LEU A 537 -4.37 -23.16 -34.21
C LEU A 537 -5.58 -22.82 -33.32
N LEU A 538 -5.42 -21.83 -32.45
CA LEU A 538 -6.52 -21.31 -31.63
C LEU A 538 -7.58 -20.59 -32.47
N LEU A 539 -7.13 -19.88 -33.51
CA LEU A 539 -7.98 -19.13 -34.44
C LEU A 539 -7.83 -19.66 -35.88
N PRO A 540 -8.37 -20.85 -36.20
CA PRO A 540 -8.28 -21.41 -37.53
C PRO A 540 -9.16 -20.61 -38.53
N HIS A 541 -8.68 -20.43 -39.76
CA HIS A 541 -9.44 -19.74 -40.82
C HIS A 541 -10.59 -20.59 -41.38
N ASP A 542 -10.47 -21.92 -41.34
CA ASP A 542 -11.39 -22.90 -41.94
C ASP A 542 -12.42 -23.47 -40.95
N ALA A 543 -12.24 -23.25 -39.65
CA ALA A 543 -13.12 -23.76 -38.59
C ALA A 543 -13.63 -22.64 -37.66
N LEU A 544 -14.50 -21.78 -38.20
CA LEU A 544 -15.05 -20.62 -37.49
C LEU A 544 -15.69 -20.98 -36.14
N HIS A 545 -16.31 -22.15 -36.02
CA HIS A 545 -16.95 -22.60 -34.78
C HIS A 545 -15.95 -22.81 -33.62
N TRP A 546 -14.70 -23.17 -33.93
CA TRP A 546 -13.65 -23.36 -32.92
C TRP A 546 -13.14 -22.03 -32.36
N ARG A 547 -13.22 -20.95 -33.14
CA ARG A 547 -12.69 -19.62 -32.78
C ARG A 547 -13.29 -19.06 -31.49
N VAL A 548 -14.51 -19.46 -31.12
CA VAL A 548 -15.11 -19.07 -29.83
C VAL A 548 -14.25 -19.53 -28.65
N PHE A 549 -13.80 -20.80 -28.67
CA PHE A 549 -12.91 -21.35 -27.64
C PHE A 549 -11.50 -20.73 -27.69
N GLY A 550 -11.04 -20.39 -28.90
CA GLY A 550 -9.82 -19.63 -29.12
C GLY A 550 -9.87 -18.25 -28.46
N TRP A 551 -10.90 -17.45 -28.75
CA TRP A 551 -11.08 -16.12 -28.18
C TRP A 551 -11.29 -16.13 -26.67
N THR A 552 -11.98 -17.12 -26.10
CA THR A 552 -12.04 -17.26 -24.64
C THR A 552 -10.65 -17.49 -24.05
N SER A 553 -9.82 -18.33 -24.69
CA SER A 553 -8.46 -18.60 -24.21
C SER A 553 -7.54 -17.38 -24.37
N LEU A 554 -7.70 -16.60 -25.44
CA LEU A 554 -6.95 -15.37 -25.69
C LEU A 554 -7.38 -14.23 -24.75
N PHE A 555 -8.65 -14.19 -24.36
CA PHE A 555 -9.11 -13.30 -23.29
C PHE A 555 -8.43 -13.63 -21.96
N GLU A 556 -8.37 -14.91 -21.59
CA GLU A 556 -7.65 -15.38 -20.39
C GLU A 556 -6.15 -15.05 -20.47
N TRP A 557 -5.53 -15.18 -21.64
CA TRP A 557 -4.13 -14.78 -21.85
C TRP A 557 -3.92 -13.28 -21.64
N ALA A 558 -4.80 -12.44 -22.19
CA ALA A 558 -4.74 -10.99 -21.99
C ALA A 558 -5.00 -10.55 -20.54
N LEU A 559 -5.67 -11.39 -19.73
CA LEU A 559 -5.83 -11.20 -18.29
C LEU A 559 -4.66 -11.76 -17.46
N GLY A 560 -3.62 -12.29 -18.11
CA GLY A 560 -2.48 -12.93 -17.45
C GLY A 560 -2.83 -14.28 -16.80
N GLN A 561 -3.94 -14.92 -17.16
CA GLN A 561 -4.32 -16.23 -16.62
C GLN A 561 -3.65 -17.39 -17.37
N ARG A 562 -3.07 -17.10 -18.55
CA ARG A 562 -2.29 -18.03 -19.37
C ARG A 562 -0.97 -17.38 -19.75
N GLU A 563 -0.04 -18.18 -20.22
CA GLU A 563 1.22 -17.75 -20.82
C GLU A 563 1.31 -18.28 -22.25
N ALA A 564 1.93 -17.51 -23.14
CA ALA A 564 2.28 -17.96 -24.46
C ALA A 564 3.80 -18.07 -24.55
N VAL A 565 4.31 -19.18 -25.10
CA VAL A 565 5.74 -19.44 -25.25
C VAL A 565 6.02 -19.93 -26.66
N ALA A 566 7.05 -19.36 -27.28
CA ALA A 566 7.62 -19.86 -28.53
C ALA A 566 8.66 -20.93 -28.22
N PHE A 567 8.42 -22.16 -28.71
CA PHE A 567 9.33 -23.29 -28.67
C PHE A 567 10.12 -23.30 -29.99
N GLU A 568 11.29 -22.68 -30.00
CA GLU A 568 12.10 -22.50 -31.19
C GLU A 568 13.14 -23.60 -31.33
N GLY A 569 12.81 -24.60 -32.14
CA GLY A 569 13.71 -25.68 -32.52
C GLY A 569 14.49 -25.41 -33.81
N ASP A 570 15.33 -26.37 -34.19
CA ASP A 570 16.12 -26.38 -35.42
C ASP A 570 15.32 -26.73 -36.68
N MET A 571 14.17 -27.38 -36.50
CA MET A 571 13.30 -27.83 -37.59
C MET A 571 12.11 -26.89 -37.78
N GLN A 572 11.45 -26.52 -36.69
CA GLN A 572 10.32 -25.59 -36.71
C GLN A 572 10.14 -24.87 -35.37
N THR A 573 9.19 -23.94 -35.35
CA THR A 573 8.81 -23.21 -34.15
C THR A 573 7.34 -23.46 -33.84
N PHE A 574 7.02 -23.80 -32.58
CA PHE A 574 5.65 -23.85 -32.10
C PHE A 574 5.38 -22.67 -31.18
N HIS A 575 4.37 -21.86 -31.50
CA HIS A 575 3.84 -20.86 -30.57
C HIS A 575 2.67 -21.49 -29.82
N LEU A 576 2.92 -21.83 -28.55
CA LEU A 576 1.97 -22.57 -27.74
C LEU A 576 1.36 -21.67 -26.66
N LEU A 577 0.07 -21.86 -26.39
CA LEU A 577 -0.61 -21.24 -25.24
C LEU A 577 -0.76 -22.26 -24.11
N SER A 578 -0.44 -21.85 -22.87
CA SER A 578 -0.54 -22.70 -21.69
C SER A 578 -1.99 -23.01 -21.32
N TYR A 579 -2.22 -23.96 -20.40
CA TYR A 579 -3.50 -24.03 -19.69
C TYR A 579 -3.71 -22.79 -18.79
N ALA A 580 -4.95 -22.57 -18.35
CA ALA A 580 -5.27 -21.49 -17.42
C ALA A 580 -4.78 -21.81 -16.01
N TYR A 581 -3.92 -20.95 -15.47
CA TYR A 581 -3.38 -21.11 -14.12
C TYR A 581 -4.42 -20.75 -13.07
N THR A 582 -4.36 -21.43 -11.93
CA THR A 582 -5.09 -21.01 -10.74
C THR A 582 -4.48 -19.71 -10.19
N PRO A 583 -5.28 -18.67 -9.91
CA PRO A 583 -4.75 -17.44 -9.34
C PRO A 583 -4.17 -17.67 -7.94
N ILE A 584 -3.21 -16.83 -7.57
CA ILE A 584 -2.64 -16.78 -6.22
C ILE A 584 -3.52 -15.85 -5.39
N ASP A 585 -4.10 -16.37 -4.31
CA ASP A 585 -4.88 -15.57 -3.38
C ASP A 585 -3.98 -14.82 -2.41
N GLN A 586 -4.11 -13.49 -2.39
CA GLN A 586 -3.45 -12.60 -1.45
C GLN A 586 -4.47 -11.81 -0.63
N PHE A 587 -4.11 -11.49 0.60
CA PHE A 587 -4.86 -10.56 1.45
C PHE A 587 -4.04 -9.30 1.69
N ALA A 588 -4.70 -8.15 1.72
CA ALA A 588 -4.05 -6.90 2.07
C ALA A 588 -3.48 -7.02 3.50
N ASN A 589 -2.18 -6.74 3.66
CA ASN A 589 -1.53 -6.86 4.95
C ASN A 589 -1.89 -5.65 5.85
N PRO A 590 -2.62 -5.85 6.97
CA PRO A 590 -2.98 -4.74 7.85
C PRO A 590 -1.77 -4.12 8.55
N LEU A 591 -0.61 -4.80 8.57
CA LEU A 591 0.63 -4.30 9.18
C LEU A 591 1.40 -3.34 8.27
N ASP A 592 1.11 -3.30 6.98
CA ASP A 592 1.71 -2.31 6.05
C ASP A 592 1.41 -0.88 6.49
N VAL A 593 0.26 -0.70 7.14
CA VAL A 593 -0.15 0.58 7.70
C VAL A 593 -0.08 0.53 9.22
N GLY A 594 0.90 1.22 9.79
CA GLY A 594 1.02 1.36 11.23
C GLY A 594 -0.22 2.00 11.87
N GLN A 595 -0.56 1.58 13.08
CA GLN A 595 -1.69 2.12 13.86
C GLN A 595 -1.25 2.83 15.14
N SER A 596 -0.07 2.49 15.66
CA SER A 596 0.35 2.88 17.01
C SER A 596 0.34 4.39 17.23
N PHE A 597 0.86 5.17 16.27
CA PHE A 597 0.96 6.62 16.40
C PHE A 597 -0.43 7.29 16.40
N ALA A 598 -1.28 6.93 15.45
CA ALA A 598 -2.65 7.43 15.36
C ALA A 598 -3.48 7.05 16.60
N PHE A 599 -3.33 5.82 17.10
CA PHE A 599 -3.97 5.35 18.33
C PHE A 599 -3.58 6.19 19.55
N TYR A 600 -2.30 6.52 19.72
CA TYR A 600 -1.86 7.40 20.81
C TYR A 600 -2.43 8.82 20.68
N ILE A 601 -2.45 9.41 19.47
CA ILE A 601 -3.06 10.73 19.24
C ILE A 601 -4.56 10.69 19.57
N HIS A 602 -5.27 9.65 19.13
CA HIS A 602 -6.68 9.48 19.42
C HIS A 602 -6.94 9.35 20.93
N GLY A 603 -6.12 8.57 21.63
CA GLY A 603 -6.17 8.44 23.09
C GLY A 603 -5.92 9.77 23.82
N VAL A 604 -4.95 10.57 23.36
CA VAL A 604 -4.72 11.93 23.89
C VAL A 604 -5.94 12.82 23.66
N CYS A 605 -6.52 12.81 22.45
CA CYS A 605 -7.73 13.57 22.16
C CYS A 605 -8.90 13.14 23.06
N GLY A 606 -9.09 11.83 23.26
CA GLY A 606 -10.09 11.27 24.17
C GLY A 606 -9.88 11.73 25.62
N TYR A 607 -8.63 11.72 26.10
CA TYR A 607 -8.28 12.24 27.42
C TYR A 607 -8.62 13.73 27.57
N VAL A 608 -8.27 14.56 26.58
CA VAL A 608 -8.63 15.99 26.59
C VAL A 608 -10.14 16.16 26.70
N THR A 609 -10.92 15.46 25.87
CA THR A 609 -12.39 15.53 25.92
C THR A 609 -12.93 15.08 27.28
N LEU A 610 -12.43 13.97 27.83
CA LEU A 610 -12.83 13.46 29.14
C LEU A 610 -12.56 14.50 30.24
N ALA A 611 -11.39 15.15 30.23
CA ALA A 611 -11.07 16.20 31.17
C ALA A 611 -12.03 17.40 31.05
N LEU A 612 -12.38 17.82 29.83
CA LEU A 612 -13.37 18.91 29.61
C LEU A 612 -14.77 18.52 30.11
N VAL A 613 -15.19 17.26 29.95
CA VAL A 613 -16.45 16.74 30.51
C VAL A 613 -16.43 16.78 32.04
N VAL A 614 -15.34 16.35 32.66
CA VAL A 614 -15.16 16.42 34.12
C VAL A 614 -15.22 17.86 34.61
N VAL A 615 -14.58 18.80 33.92
CA VAL A 615 -14.67 20.24 34.24
C VAL A 615 -16.10 20.74 34.15
N ALA A 616 -16.84 20.38 33.09
CA ALA A 616 -18.25 20.78 32.96
C ALA A 616 -19.12 20.23 34.11
N ALA A 617 -18.87 19.00 34.56
CA ALA A 617 -19.54 18.42 35.72
C ALA A 617 -19.18 19.16 37.04
N ILE A 618 -17.91 19.51 37.24
CA ILE A 618 -17.47 20.29 38.40
C ILE A 618 -18.10 21.68 38.39
N VAL A 619 -18.17 22.33 37.24
CA VAL A 619 -18.85 23.63 37.07
C VAL A 619 -20.35 23.51 37.35
N ALA A 620 -21.02 22.45 36.87
CA ALA A 620 -22.42 22.20 37.18
C ALA A 620 -22.66 22.05 38.70
N LEU A 621 -21.79 21.29 39.39
CA LEU A 621 -21.83 21.15 40.85
C LEU A 621 -21.56 22.48 41.56
N ALA A 622 -20.63 23.29 41.06
CA ALA A 622 -20.32 24.61 41.58
C ALA A 622 -21.53 25.55 41.50
N MET A 623 -22.25 25.54 40.37
CA MET A 623 -23.49 26.30 40.17
C MET A 623 -24.61 25.81 41.10
N CYS A 624 -24.83 24.50 41.24
CA CYS A 624 -25.84 23.96 42.16
C CYS A 624 -25.59 24.35 43.62
N ARG A 625 -24.31 24.49 44.00
CA ARG A 625 -23.90 24.89 45.35
C ARG A 625 -23.84 26.41 45.56
N GLN A 626 -24.12 27.19 44.53
CA GLN A 626 -24.17 28.65 44.59
C GLN A 626 -25.59 29.08 44.95
N ALA A 627 -25.88 29.22 46.25
CA ALA A 627 -27.23 29.48 46.77
C ALA A 627 -27.78 30.89 46.44
N THR A 628 -26.90 31.85 46.15
CA THR A 628 -27.23 33.21 45.71
C THR A 628 -26.49 33.48 44.40
N GLY A 629 -27.18 34.00 43.38
CA GLY A 629 -26.57 34.23 42.07
C GLY A 629 -25.36 35.17 42.15
N SER A 630 -24.42 35.03 41.22
CA SER A 630 -23.22 35.87 41.19
C SER A 630 -23.61 37.34 40.91
N PRO A 631 -23.03 38.32 41.62
CA PRO A 631 -23.31 39.75 41.37
C PRO A 631 -22.72 40.22 40.03
N THR A 632 -21.77 39.48 39.43
CA THR A 632 -21.19 39.77 38.12
C THR A 632 -21.36 38.57 37.17
N PRO A 633 -21.81 38.79 35.91
CA PRO A 633 -22.00 37.70 34.96
C PRO A 633 -20.66 37.02 34.66
N THR A 634 -20.67 35.68 34.57
CA THR A 634 -19.45 34.93 34.21
C THR A 634 -19.17 35.10 32.71
N ASP A 635 -17.91 35.33 32.34
CA ASP A 635 -17.53 35.43 30.93
C ASP A 635 -17.27 34.03 30.34
N TRP A 636 -18.37 33.35 30.04
CA TRP A 636 -18.37 31.97 29.56
C TRP A 636 -17.60 31.80 28.24
N LEU A 637 -17.52 32.82 27.39
CA LEU A 637 -16.78 32.75 26.11
C LEU A 637 -15.27 32.59 26.29
N ARG A 638 -14.73 32.69 27.51
CA ARG A 638 -13.29 32.53 27.78
C ARG A 638 -12.95 31.23 28.49
N TRP A 639 -13.95 30.37 28.76
CA TRP A 639 -13.79 29.18 29.58
C TRP A 639 -12.69 28.25 29.04
N HIS A 640 -12.63 28.03 27.72
CA HIS A 640 -11.70 27.10 27.07
C HIS A 640 -10.24 27.56 27.23
N ARG A 641 -9.99 28.87 27.31
CA ARG A 641 -8.64 29.45 27.49
C ARG A 641 -8.10 29.31 28.90
N VAL A 642 -8.99 29.18 29.90
CA VAL A 642 -8.59 29.01 31.30
C VAL A 642 -8.64 27.52 31.66
N ALA A 643 -9.78 26.88 31.45
CA ALA A 643 -9.98 25.50 31.84
C ALA A 643 -9.10 24.51 31.07
N GLY A 644 -8.90 24.73 29.76
CA GLY A 644 -8.06 23.83 28.96
C GLY A 644 -6.64 23.75 29.49
N THR A 645 -6.05 24.88 29.86
CA THR A 645 -4.65 24.93 30.28
C THR A 645 -4.46 24.60 31.75
N THR A 646 -5.47 24.86 32.60
CA THR A 646 -5.50 24.38 33.99
C THR A 646 -5.66 22.88 34.10
N TRP A 647 -6.67 22.32 33.44
CA TRP A 647 -7.13 20.97 33.71
C TRP A 647 -6.48 19.92 32.83
N VAL A 648 -6.04 20.30 31.63
CA VAL A 648 -5.46 19.38 30.64
C VAL A 648 -3.96 19.62 30.50
N GLY A 649 -3.57 20.88 30.28
CA GLY A 649 -2.18 21.28 30.06
C GLY A 649 -1.80 21.43 28.59
N ARG A 650 -0.82 22.31 28.34
CA ARG A 650 -0.45 22.80 26.99
C ARG A 650 -0.04 21.72 26.00
N PRO A 651 0.81 20.73 26.34
CA PRO A 651 1.28 19.75 25.35
C PRO A 651 0.15 18.92 24.73
N LEU A 652 -0.83 18.50 25.54
CA LEU A 652 -1.96 17.69 25.08
C LEU A 652 -2.93 18.49 24.21
N LEU A 653 -3.09 19.79 24.51
CA LEU A 653 -3.87 20.72 23.66
C LEU A 653 -3.19 20.95 22.31
N VAL A 654 -1.85 21.04 22.27
CA VAL A 654 -1.10 21.11 21.01
C VAL A 654 -1.30 19.85 20.19
N VAL A 655 -1.17 18.65 20.79
CA VAL A 655 -1.42 17.38 20.08
C VAL A 655 -2.82 17.34 19.50
N ARG A 656 -3.84 17.76 20.27
CA ARG A 656 -5.22 17.83 19.79
C ARG A 656 -5.41 18.83 18.65
N ALA A 657 -4.76 20.00 18.72
CA ALA A 657 -4.76 20.98 17.63
C ALA A 657 -4.13 20.40 16.35
N LEU A 658 -2.98 19.73 16.50
CA LEU A 658 -2.25 19.12 15.39
C LEU A 658 -3.06 18.00 14.73
N ALA A 659 -3.78 17.19 15.52
CA ALA A 659 -4.70 16.18 15.01
C ALA A 659 -5.80 16.80 14.14
N ALA A 660 -6.40 17.91 14.59
CA ALA A 660 -7.39 18.65 13.82
C ALA A 660 -6.83 19.19 12.50
N THR A 661 -5.65 19.81 12.54
CA THR A 661 -4.99 20.36 11.35
C THR A 661 -4.57 19.27 10.36
N ALA A 662 -4.13 18.10 10.86
CA ALA A 662 -3.85 16.94 10.02
C ALA A 662 -5.13 16.45 9.34
N CYS A 663 -6.23 16.32 10.09
CA CYS A 663 -7.53 15.95 9.51
C CYS A 663 -7.97 16.94 8.44
N LEU A 664 -7.86 18.26 8.67
CA LEU A 664 -8.17 19.30 7.68
C LEU A 664 -7.28 19.20 6.43
N SER A 665 -6.06 18.69 6.55
CA SER A 665 -5.08 18.61 5.45
C SER A 665 -5.11 17.29 4.69
N THR A 666 -5.98 16.35 5.07
CA THR A 666 -6.18 15.05 4.40
C THR A 666 -7.47 15.03 3.59
N ALA A 667 -7.49 14.40 2.41
CA ALA A 667 -8.68 14.23 1.58
C ALA A 667 -9.67 13.23 2.19
N PRO A 668 -10.97 13.58 2.34
CA PRO A 668 -11.98 12.66 2.81
C PRO A 668 -12.45 11.73 1.68
N VAL A 669 -11.70 10.67 1.40
CA VAL A 669 -12.07 9.65 0.40
C VAL A 669 -12.54 8.38 1.08
N GLY A 670 -13.77 7.98 0.77
CA GLY A 670 -14.37 6.73 1.22
C GLY A 670 -14.59 5.75 0.07
N LEU A 671 -14.80 4.48 0.40
CA LEU A 671 -15.22 3.46 -0.54
C LEU A 671 -16.74 3.29 -0.43
N LYS A 672 -17.47 3.36 -1.56
CA LYS A 672 -18.92 3.14 -1.58
C LYS A 672 -19.29 2.05 -2.57
N PRO A 673 -20.27 1.18 -2.23
CA PRO A 673 -20.82 0.23 -3.18
C PRO A 673 -21.60 0.97 -4.27
N VAL A 674 -21.55 0.46 -5.51
CA VAL A 674 -22.27 1.02 -6.65
C VAL A 674 -23.56 0.22 -6.91
N VAL A 675 -24.58 0.90 -7.43
CA VAL A 675 -25.81 0.26 -7.92
C VAL A 675 -25.45 -0.63 -9.10
N GLY A 676 -25.85 -1.91 -9.07
CA GLY A 676 -25.43 -2.90 -10.05
C GLY A 676 -24.19 -3.71 -9.65
N GLY A 677 -23.62 -3.51 -8.46
CA GLY A 677 -22.50 -4.32 -7.96
C GLY A 677 -21.14 -3.63 -8.14
N GLY A 678 -20.14 -4.11 -7.40
CA GLY A 678 -18.83 -3.45 -7.31
C GLY A 678 -18.75 -2.32 -6.27
N SER A 679 -17.62 -1.62 -6.27
CA SER A 679 -17.32 -0.49 -5.39
C SER A 679 -16.60 0.61 -6.16
N THR A 680 -16.71 1.85 -5.71
CA THR A 680 -15.96 2.99 -6.27
C THR A 680 -15.46 3.90 -5.16
N PHE A 681 -14.36 4.59 -5.42
CA PHE A 681 -13.84 5.62 -4.53
C PHE A 681 -14.69 6.87 -4.69
N VAL A 682 -15.16 7.43 -3.58
CA VAL A 682 -15.98 8.63 -3.58
C VAL A 682 -15.33 9.65 -2.68
N SER A 683 -15.00 10.80 -3.27
CA SER A 683 -14.69 12.00 -2.52
C SER A 683 -15.94 12.43 -1.76
N THR A 684 -15.93 12.32 -0.43
CA THR A 684 -17.00 12.76 0.45
C THR A 684 -16.60 14.09 1.08
N PRO A 685 -16.82 15.24 0.40
CA PRO A 685 -16.43 16.53 0.95
C PRO A 685 -17.08 16.72 2.33
N ARG A 686 -16.28 17.24 3.27
CA ARG A 686 -16.77 17.50 4.63
C ARG A 686 -17.95 18.45 4.58
N THR A 687 -18.92 18.21 5.44
CA THR A 687 -19.97 19.19 5.68
C THR A 687 -19.36 20.45 6.31
N LEU A 688 -19.97 21.61 6.08
CA LEU A 688 -19.53 22.85 6.70
C LEU A 688 -19.44 22.74 8.24
N LEU A 689 -20.33 21.95 8.85
CA LEU A 689 -20.29 21.68 10.29
C LEU A 689 -19.02 20.93 10.72
N GLU A 690 -18.63 19.87 10.00
CA GLU A 690 -17.38 19.14 10.29
C GLU A 690 -16.15 20.03 10.12
N SER A 691 -16.12 20.86 9.07
CA SER A 691 -15.08 21.87 8.85
C SER A 691 -15.01 22.86 10.00
N MET A 692 -16.15 23.37 10.48
CA MET A 692 -16.23 24.27 11.62
C MET A 692 -15.75 23.59 12.91
N VAL A 693 -16.13 22.34 13.17
CA VAL A 693 -15.69 21.62 14.36
C VAL A 693 -14.17 21.39 14.34
N LEU A 694 -13.61 20.92 13.23
CA LEU A 694 -12.16 20.73 13.09
C LEU A 694 -11.38 22.05 13.13
N ALA A 695 -11.89 23.11 12.48
CA ALA A 695 -11.31 24.45 12.59
C ALA A 695 -11.34 24.96 14.04
N GLY A 696 -12.42 24.72 14.76
CA GLY A 696 -12.55 25.03 16.19
C GLY A 696 -11.51 24.29 17.05
N GLU A 697 -11.29 23.00 16.79
CA GLU A 697 -10.26 22.22 17.47
C GLU A 697 -8.83 22.67 17.14
N SER A 698 -8.58 23.17 15.91
CA SER A 698 -7.27 23.72 15.57
C SER A 698 -6.89 24.99 16.37
N LEU A 699 -7.88 25.71 16.92
CA LEU A 699 -7.66 26.94 17.72
C LEU A 699 -6.94 26.69 19.05
N TRP A 700 -6.90 25.45 19.54
CA TRP A 700 -6.11 25.10 20.72
C TRP A 700 -4.65 25.55 20.58
N LEU A 701 -4.11 25.55 19.35
CA LEU A 701 -2.76 26.04 19.08
C LEU A 701 -2.64 27.56 19.35
N VAL A 702 -3.54 28.38 18.80
CA VAL A 702 -3.59 29.83 19.09
C VAL A 702 -3.82 30.12 20.56
N TYR A 703 -4.62 29.31 21.25
CA TYR A 703 -4.83 29.48 22.69
C TYR A 703 -3.54 29.27 23.48
N VAL A 704 -2.81 28.20 23.19
CA VAL A 704 -1.50 27.93 23.81
C VAL A 704 -0.49 29.03 23.48
N LEU A 705 -0.40 29.49 22.22
CA LEU A 705 0.51 30.57 21.83
C LEU A 705 0.23 31.87 22.60
N ASN A 706 -1.06 32.25 22.70
CA ASN A 706 -1.47 33.44 23.45
C ASN A 706 -1.13 33.33 24.95
N GLU A 707 -1.12 32.13 25.52
CA GLU A 707 -0.69 31.94 26.90
C GLU A 707 0.81 32.10 27.10
N LEU A 708 1.63 31.63 26.16
CA LEU A 708 3.08 31.72 26.28
C LEU A 708 3.54 33.18 26.34
N VAL A 709 2.82 34.08 25.67
CA VAL A 709 3.11 35.52 25.61
C VAL A 709 2.34 36.35 26.65
N LEU A 710 1.56 35.71 27.52
CA LEU A 710 0.67 36.39 28.46
C LEU A 710 1.41 37.32 29.43
N PHE A 711 2.67 36.99 29.77
CA PHE A 711 3.53 37.83 30.60
C PHE A 711 3.78 39.21 29.98
N TRP A 712 4.02 39.29 28.66
CA TRP A 712 4.30 40.56 27.97
C TRP A 712 3.03 41.34 27.62
N THR A 713 1.93 40.64 27.37
CA THR A 713 0.71 41.21 26.80
C THR A 713 -0.36 41.55 27.86
N SER A 714 -0.34 40.85 28.99
CA SER A 714 -1.14 41.13 30.19
C SER A 714 -2.65 41.34 29.88
N ARG A 715 -3.31 42.30 30.53
CA ARG A 715 -4.76 42.57 30.42
C ARG A 715 -5.25 42.88 29.00
N ARG A 716 -4.37 43.20 28.05
CA ARG A 716 -4.74 43.52 26.65
C ARG A 716 -5.18 42.27 25.89
N THR A 717 -4.59 41.12 26.21
CA THR A 717 -4.93 39.80 25.66
C THR A 717 -6.39 39.42 25.92
N ARG A 718 -6.95 39.87 27.04
CA ARG A 718 -8.37 39.67 27.38
C ARG A 718 -9.33 40.23 26.32
N GLN A 719 -8.98 41.36 25.71
CA GLN A 719 -9.82 42.05 24.72
C GLN A 719 -9.56 41.54 23.30
N LEU A 720 -8.29 41.37 22.92
CA LEU A 720 -7.91 41.09 21.54
C LEU A 720 -7.90 39.60 21.18
N ALA A 721 -7.56 38.72 22.12
CA ALA A 721 -7.39 37.30 21.81
C ALA A 721 -8.68 36.59 21.33
N PRO A 722 -9.89 36.91 21.84
CA PRO A 722 -11.14 36.40 21.29
C PRO A 722 -11.37 36.83 19.83
N ILE A 723 -11.16 38.12 19.51
CA ILE A 723 -11.35 38.67 18.17
C ILE A 723 -10.43 37.98 17.17
N VAL A 724 -9.15 37.85 17.52
CA VAL A 724 -8.16 37.20 16.66
C VAL A 724 -8.47 35.71 16.48
N ALA A 725 -8.91 35.01 17.54
CA ALA A 725 -9.30 33.61 17.41
C ALA A 725 -10.56 33.42 16.53
N THR A 726 -11.54 34.31 16.61
CA THR A 726 -12.71 34.29 15.72
C THR A 726 -12.30 34.53 14.27
N LEU A 727 -11.33 35.41 14.02
CA LEU A 727 -10.80 35.65 12.68
C LEU A 727 -10.03 34.43 12.16
N VAL A 728 -9.13 33.85 12.98
CA VAL A 728 -8.39 32.62 12.64
C VAL A 728 -9.34 31.46 12.37
N PHE A 729 -10.41 31.33 13.15
CA PHE A 729 -11.48 30.36 12.93
C PHE A 729 -12.15 30.57 11.58
N GLY A 730 -12.61 31.80 11.29
CA GLY A 730 -13.26 32.13 10.03
C GLY A 730 -12.37 31.87 8.82
N VAL A 731 -11.09 32.27 8.89
CA VAL A 731 -10.10 31.98 7.84
C VAL A 731 -9.91 30.47 7.68
N SER A 732 -9.78 29.72 8.78
CA SER A 732 -9.59 28.26 8.73
C SER A 732 -10.78 27.53 8.10
N VAL A 733 -12.01 27.97 8.38
CA VAL A 733 -13.25 27.44 7.77
C VAL A 733 -13.31 27.81 6.28
N LEU A 734 -13.01 29.06 5.93
CA LEU A 734 -12.98 29.51 4.53
C LEU A 734 -11.93 28.75 3.70
N LEU A 735 -10.76 28.47 4.29
CA LEU A 735 -9.71 27.67 3.65
C LEU A 735 -10.16 26.23 3.36
N ASP A 736 -10.94 25.59 4.25
CA ASP A 736 -11.48 24.26 3.99
C ASP A 736 -12.58 24.28 2.93
N ALA A 737 -13.43 25.31 2.95
CA ALA A 737 -14.56 25.45 2.02
C ALA A 737 -14.13 25.82 0.58
N ILE A 738 -13.13 26.68 0.42
CA ILE A 738 -12.71 27.19 -0.90
C ILE A 738 -11.63 26.28 -1.53
N TRP A 739 -10.78 25.66 -0.72
CA TRP A 739 -9.64 24.87 -1.19
C TRP A 739 -9.61 23.46 -0.58
N PRO A 740 -10.67 22.65 -0.72
CA PRO A 740 -10.75 21.32 -0.10
C PRO A 740 -9.66 20.37 -0.63
N PRO A 741 -9.08 19.49 0.21
CA PRO A 741 -8.08 18.53 -0.23
C PRO A 741 -8.70 17.45 -1.11
N THR A 742 -8.08 17.17 -2.26
CA THR A 742 -8.49 16.14 -3.23
C THR A 742 -7.53 14.96 -3.22
N VAL A 743 -7.97 13.76 -3.58
CA VAL A 743 -7.05 12.64 -3.79
C VAL A 743 -6.37 12.74 -5.14
N SER A 744 -5.10 12.39 -5.20
CA SER A 744 -4.35 12.28 -6.45
C SER A 744 -3.60 10.95 -6.45
N ALA A 745 -3.64 10.22 -7.56
CA ALA A 745 -2.87 9.00 -7.73
C ALA A 745 -2.07 9.05 -9.04
N SER A 746 -0.96 8.33 -9.08
CA SER A 746 -0.17 8.11 -10.30
C SER A 746 0.40 6.70 -10.31
N ILE A 747 0.62 6.19 -11.52
CA ILE A 747 1.25 4.88 -11.75
C ILE A 747 2.58 5.13 -12.44
N HIS A 748 3.62 4.50 -11.91
CA HIS A 748 4.93 4.46 -12.53
C HIS A 748 5.65 3.22 -12.01
N ARG A 749 5.53 2.11 -12.75
CA ARG A 749 6.19 0.84 -12.43
C ARG A 749 7.67 0.93 -12.73
N ASN A 750 8.46 0.85 -11.66
CA ASN A 750 9.89 0.68 -11.71
C ASN A 750 10.24 -0.62 -10.98
N CYS A 751 10.72 -1.62 -11.72
CA CYS A 751 11.09 -2.92 -11.21
C CYS A 751 12.60 -3.13 -11.32
N ARG A 752 13.15 -3.80 -10.32
CA ARG A 752 14.55 -4.22 -10.26
C ARG A 752 14.60 -5.71 -9.99
N ALA A 753 15.23 -6.46 -10.90
CA ALA A 753 15.58 -7.85 -10.66
C ALA A 753 16.72 -7.94 -9.63
N LEU A 754 16.59 -8.85 -8.68
CA LEU A 754 17.63 -9.24 -7.74
C LEU A 754 18.06 -10.66 -8.06
N HIS A 755 19.37 -10.89 -8.14
CA HIS A 755 19.93 -12.19 -8.50
C HIS A 755 19.36 -12.75 -9.81
N VAL A 756 19.14 -11.87 -10.80
CA VAL A 756 18.76 -12.14 -12.19
C VAL A 756 17.34 -12.71 -12.35
N ASP A 757 17.08 -13.92 -11.86
CA ASP A 757 15.80 -14.61 -11.97
C ASP A 757 15.21 -15.06 -10.62
N HIS A 758 15.80 -14.65 -9.49
CA HIS A 758 15.33 -15.04 -8.16
C HIS A 758 14.17 -14.18 -7.65
N ASP A 759 14.34 -12.86 -7.54
CA ASP A 759 13.34 -11.93 -7.00
C ASP A 759 13.18 -10.67 -7.86
N LEU A 760 11.97 -10.12 -7.87
CA LEU A 760 11.65 -8.86 -8.52
C LEU A 760 11.08 -7.86 -7.49
N LEU A 761 11.77 -6.74 -7.31
CA LEU A 761 11.30 -5.65 -6.45
C LEU A 761 10.72 -4.52 -7.30
N CYS A 762 9.44 -4.23 -7.13
CA CYS A 762 8.73 -3.22 -7.90
C CYS A 762 8.15 -2.12 -7.00
N SER A 763 8.32 -0.86 -7.43
CA SER A 763 7.59 0.29 -6.93
C SER A 763 6.72 0.83 -8.06
N SER A 764 5.41 0.85 -7.87
CA SER A 764 4.46 0.95 -8.99
C SER A 764 3.57 2.18 -8.99
N GLY A 765 3.59 3.01 -7.94
CA GLY A 765 2.85 4.25 -7.95
C GLY A 765 2.76 4.93 -6.60
N VAL A 766 2.08 6.08 -6.60
CA VAL A 766 1.89 6.90 -5.40
C VAL A 766 0.45 7.37 -5.32
N VAL A 767 -0.15 7.27 -4.12
CA VAL A 767 -1.45 7.84 -3.78
C VAL A 767 -1.26 8.95 -2.75
N THR A 768 -1.53 10.17 -3.15
CA THR A 768 -1.48 11.36 -2.30
C THR A 768 -2.87 11.64 -1.76
N ILE A 769 -3.04 11.43 -0.45
CA ILE A 769 -4.26 11.79 0.27
C ILE A 769 -4.08 13.04 1.12
N GLY A 770 -2.86 13.36 1.55
CA GLY A 770 -2.60 14.50 2.43
C GLY A 770 -1.57 15.45 1.86
N TYR A 771 -1.73 16.73 2.20
CA TYR A 771 -0.90 17.80 1.66
C TYR A 771 -0.17 18.56 2.77
N ILE A 772 1.15 18.47 2.77
CA ILE A 772 2.01 19.19 3.72
C ILE A 772 1.91 20.70 3.56
N ASP A 773 1.71 21.20 2.35
CA ASP A 773 1.55 22.63 2.08
C ASP A 773 0.30 23.18 2.77
N ARG A 774 -0.80 22.44 2.71
CA ARG A 774 -2.05 22.79 3.37
C ARG A 774 -1.91 22.71 4.89
N LEU A 775 -1.22 21.69 5.40
CA LEU A 775 -0.87 21.60 6.82
C LEU A 775 -0.05 22.82 7.27
N ALA A 776 0.97 23.20 6.50
CA ALA A 776 1.82 24.35 6.76
C ALA A 776 1.04 25.67 6.71
N VAL A 777 0.09 25.83 5.78
CA VAL A 777 -0.81 27.00 5.74
C VAL A 777 -1.68 27.06 6.99
N TYR A 778 -2.29 25.96 7.42
CA TYR A 778 -3.07 25.95 8.67
C TYR A 778 -2.22 26.30 9.88
N LEU A 779 -1.05 25.70 10.03
CA LEU A 779 -0.12 26.03 11.11
C LEU A 779 0.34 27.48 11.03
N GLY A 780 0.62 27.98 9.83
CA GLY A 780 0.98 29.37 9.56
C GLY A 780 -0.13 30.35 9.96
N VAL A 781 -1.38 30.05 9.63
CA VAL A 781 -2.55 30.86 10.02
C VAL A 781 -2.70 30.90 11.55
N GLN A 782 -2.52 29.77 12.24
CA GLN A 782 -2.57 29.72 13.70
C GLN A 782 -1.40 30.50 14.33
N CYS A 783 -0.17 30.30 13.86
CA CYS A 783 1.02 31.00 14.36
C CYS A 783 0.95 32.51 14.09
N LEU A 784 0.54 32.91 12.89
CA LEU A 784 0.33 34.31 12.51
C LEU A 784 -0.78 34.94 13.35
N GLY A 785 -1.87 34.21 13.62
CA GLY A 785 -2.90 34.63 14.56
C GLY A 785 -2.34 34.94 15.95
N GLY A 786 -1.51 34.04 16.51
CA GLY A 786 -0.82 34.28 17.78
C GLY A 786 0.10 35.50 17.73
N LEU A 787 0.87 35.67 16.66
CA LEU A 787 1.76 36.81 16.46
C LEU A 787 1.00 38.14 16.35
N VAL A 788 -0.03 38.20 15.49
CA VAL A 788 -0.88 39.38 15.31
C VAL A 788 -1.56 39.74 16.62
N CYS A 789 -2.07 38.76 17.37
CA CYS A 789 -2.62 39.00 18.70
C CYS A 789 -1.58 39.63 19.63
N THR A 790 -0.34 39.11 19.62
CA THR A 790 0.76 39.64 20.44
C THR A 790 1.10 41.08 20.07
N VAL A 791 1.31 41.37 18.78
CA VAL A 791 1.65 42.71 18.28
C VAL A 791 0.53 43.70 18.57
N LEU A 792 -0.72 43.35 18.26
CA LEU A 792 -1.86 44.21 18.56
C LEU A 792 -1.95 44.48 20.06
N CYS A 793 -1.72 43.49 20.92
CA CYS A 793 -1.65 43.72 22.35
C CYS A 793 -0.54 44.73 22.70
N LEU A 794 0.68 44.55 22.20
CA LEU A 794 1.79 45.46 22.50
C LEU A 794 1.53 46.91 22.06
N LEU A 795 0.82 47.11 20.95
CA LEU A 795 0.46 48.42 20.40
C LEU A 795 -0.82 49.02 21.01
N TRP A 796 -1.69 48.21 21.60
CA TRP A 796 -2.95 48.69 22.16
C TRP A 796 -2.71 49.55 23.41
N PRO A 797 -3.39 50.71 23.53
CA PRO A 797 -3.26 51.58 24.71
C PRO A 797 -3.54 50.81 25.99
N SER A 798 -2.63 50.90 26.97
CA SER A 798 -2.83 50.27 28.26
C SER A 798 -3.93 51.01 29.01
N PRO A 799 -5.00 50.33 29.49
CA PRO A 799 -5.82 50.90 30.55
C PRO A 799 -4.92 51.11 31.77
N SER A 800 -4.86 52.33 32.30
CA SER A 800 -4.12 52.65 33.52
C SER A 800 -4.75 51.92 34.71
N ALA A 801 -4.20 50.78 35.11
CA ALA A 801 -4.44 50.16 36.39
C ALA A 801 -3.22 49.31 36.79
N SER A 802 -2.71 49.53 37.99
CA SER A 802 -1.59 48.81 38.59
C SER A 802 -1.73 47.29 38.44
N VAL A 803 -0.68 46.63 37.95
CA VAL A 803 -0.56 45.17 37.96
C VAL A 803 -0.34 44.74 39.40
N VAL A 804 -1.41 44.49 40.14
CA VAL A 804 -1.32 43.80 41.42
C VAL A 804 -1.39 42.31 41.13
N ALA A 805 -0.38 41.53 41.54
CA ALA A 805 -0.38 40.08 41.40
C ALA A 805 -1.46 39.48 42.34
N PRO A 806 -2.59 38.98 41.81
CA PRO A 806 -3.73 38.61 42.61
C PRO A 806 -3.59 37.15 43.03
N SER A 807 -2.87 36.91 44.12
CA SER A 807 -2.66 35.58 44.75
C SER A 807 -1.80 34.58 43.96
N LEU A 808 -0.87 33.89 44.66
CA LEU A 808 -0.10 32.76 44.11
C LEU A 808 -0.94 31.50 43.85
N LEU A 809 -2.19 31.48 44.33
CA LEU A 809 -3.13 30.37 44.15
C LEU A 809 -3.77 30.35 42.75
N LEU A 810 -3.71 31.47 42.02
CA LEU A 810 -4.30 31.55 40.69
C LEU A 810 -3.23 31.43 39.60
N PRO A 811 -3.47 30.60 38.58
CA PRO A 811 -2.59 30.59 37.43
C PRO A 811 -2.72 31.92 36.65
N GLY A 812 -1.62 32.38 36.05
CA GLY A 812 -1.55 33.72 35.43
C GLY A 812 -2.60 33.99 34.34
N TYR A 813 -3.09 32.97 33.63
CA TYR A 813 -4.16 33.15 32.65
C TYR A 813 -5.55 33.38 33.31
N ALA A 814 -5.81 32.78 34.47
CA ALA A 814 -7.05 33.02 35.22
C ALA A 814 -7.11 34.46 35.74
N THR A 815 -5.96 35.01 36.16
CA THR A 815 -5.86 36.40 36.62
C THR A 815 -6.08 37.42 35.50
N VAL A 816 -5.77 37.07 34.25
CA VAL A 816 -6.01 37.92 33.08
C VAL A 816 -7.44 37.81 32.54
N TYR A 817 -7.98 36.60 32.37
CA TYR A 817 -9.28 36.39 31.72
C TYR A 817 -10.49 36.55 32.65
N PHE A 818 -10.35 36.23 33.95
CA PHE A 818 -11.42 36.30 34.95
C PHE A 818 -11.29 37.47 35.93
N CYS A 819 -10.52 38.50 35.57
CA CYS A 819 -10.42 39.75 36.34
C CYS A 819 -11.78 40.45 36.44
N ASP A 820 -12.25 40.66 37.68
CA ASP A 820 -13.46 41.45 37.95
C ASP A 820 -13.12 42.95 38.02
N SER A 821 -14.05 43.83 37.66
CA SER A 821 -13.93 45.28 37.89
C SER A 821 -14.16 45.66 39.35
N SER A 822 -14.76 44.77 40.16
CA SER A 822 -14.98 44.97 41.59
C SER A 822 -13.81 44.52 42.48
N SER A 823 -12.69 44.09 41.88
CA SER A 823 -11.46 43.75 42.64
C SER A 823 -10.69 45.03 42.99
N ASN A 824 -10.55 45.32 44.28
CA ASN A 824 -9.80 46.47 44.78
C ASN A 824 -8.33 46.10 45.03
N SER A 825 -7.49 47.10 45.34
CA SER A 825 -6.04 46.97 45.59
C SER A 825 -5.61 46.00 46.71
N TYR A 826 -6.55 45.42 47.46
CA TYR A 826 -6.28 44.57 48.63
C TYR A 826 -6.95 43.18 48.57
N GLU A 827 -8.02 42.97 47.80
CA GLU A 827 -8.77 41.70 47.77
C GLU A 827 -9.22 41.33 46.35
N TRP A 828 -8.94 40.09 45.92
CA TRP A 828 -9.41 39.55 44.64
C TRP A 828 -10.64 38.69 44.82
N ARG A 829 -11.75 39.02 44.16
CA ARG A 829 -13.03 38.32 44.32
C ARG A 829 -13.29 37.33 43.19
N MET A 830 -13.72 36.13 43.54
CA MET A 830 -14.06 35.09 42.56
C MET A 830 -15.24 34.24 43.03
N ASP A 831 -16.13 33.88 42.11
CA ASP A 831 -17.25 32.98 42.39
C ASP A 831 -16.83 31.49 42.27
N ARG A 832 -17.71 30.59 42.71
CA ARG A 832 -17.46 29.13 42.69
C ARG A 832 -17.19 28.61 41.27
N VAL A 833 -17.79 29.22 40.24
CA VAL A 833 -17.67 28.83 38.84
C VAL A 833 -16.30 29.21 38.27
N ARG A 834 -15.88 30.46 38.41
CA ARG A 834 -14.55 30.93 38.00
C ARG A 834 -13.44 30.23 38.79
N ALA A 835 -13.68 29.92 40.07
CA ALA A 835 -12.79 29.09 40.87
C ALA A 835 -12.62 27.69 40.29
N ALA A 836 -13.72 27.00 39.98
CA ALA A 836 -13.69 25.69 39.34
C ALA A 836 -12.99 25.73 37.97
N LEU A 837 -13.30 26.71 37.13
CA LEU A 837 -12.63 26.87 35.82
C LEU A 837 -11.11 27.11 35.97
N SER A 838 -10.69 27.77 37.04
CA SER A 838 -9.27 28.05 37.36
C SER A 838 -8.58 26.93 38.14
N GLY A 839 -9.26 25.80 38.39
CA GLY A 839 -8.67 24.62 39.05
C GLY A 839 -8.80 24.59 40.57
N LEU A 840 -9.57 25.50 41.15
CA LEU A 840 -9.83 25.58 42.59
C LEU A 840 -11.22 25.00 42.90
N VAL A 841 -11.25 23.81 43.49
CA VAL A 841 -12.50 23.15 43.91
C VAL A 841 -12.74 23.40 45.39
N LEU A 842 -13.75 24.20 45.70
CA LEU A 842 -14.16 24.51 47.07
C LEU A 842 -15.16 23.49 47.59
N PHE A 843 -14.92 22.95 48.78
CA PHE A 843 -15.85 22.05 49.45
C PHE A 843 -15.76 22.19 50.97
N THR A 844 -16.86 21.91 51.66
CA THR A 844 -16.93 21.94 53.13
C THR A 844 -16.79 20.52 53.67
N TYR A 845 -15.85 20.32 54.58
CA TYR A 845 -15.68 19.04 55.29
C TYR A 845 -15.64 19.33 56.80
N ASN A 846 -16.45 18.62 57.59
CA ASN A 846 -16.57 18.86 59.04
C ASN A 846 -16.80 20.34 59.45
N GLY A 847 -17.55 21.08 58.64
CA GLY A 847 -17.85 22.50 58.91
C GLY A 847 -16.73 23.48 58.56
N THR A 848 -15.57 23.01 58.08
CA THR A 848 -14.48 23.86 57.59
C THR A 848 -14.44 23.89 56.07
N LEU A 849 -14.25 25.08 55.50
CA LEU A 849 -14.09 25.26 54.05
C LEU A 849 -12.67 24.87 53.63
N HIS A 850 -12.58 23.94 52.69
CA HIS A 850 -11.34 23.49 52.08
C HIS A 850 -11.30 23.87 50.60
N VAL A 851 -10.10 24.10 50.10
CA VAL A 851 -9.83 24.32 48.67
C VAL A 851 -8.87 23.26 48.18
N PHE A 852 -9.32 22.52 47.19
CA PHE A 852 -8.48 21.62 46.43
C PHE A 852 -7.96 22.36 45.20
N ASP A 853 -6.65 22.59 45.17
CA ASP A 853 -5.94 23.11 44.01
C ASP A 853 -5.54 21.92 43.12
N TYR A 854 -6.14 21.86 41.95
CA TYR A 854 -5.87 20.83 40.94
C TYR A 854 -4.42 20.92 40.43
N THR A 855 -3.91 22.13 40.20
CA THR A 855 -2.58 22.34 39.62
C THR A 855 -1.47 21.94 40.58
N LEU A 856 -1.63 22.24 41.88
CA LEU A 856 -0.68 21.82 42.92
C LEU A 856 -0.97 20.41 43.45
N TRP A 857 -2.13 19.86 43.14
CA TRP A 857 -2.67 18.60 43.69
C TRP A 857 -2.64 18.59 45.23
N ARG A 858 -3.14 19.68 45.84
CA ARG A 858 -3.14 19.88 47.30
C ARG A 858 -4.51 20.32 47.78
N CYS A 859 -4.95 19.73 48.89
CA CYS A 859 -6.07 20.24 49.65
C CYS A 859 -5.53 21.13 50.78
N LEU A 860 -6.02 22.36 50.86
CA LEU A 860 -5.60 23.37 51.81
C LEU A 860 -6.83 23.90 52.56
N SER A 861 -6.67 24.24 53.84
CA SER A 861 -7.75 24.91 54.57
C SER A 861 -7.91 26.33 54.04
N ALA A 862 -9.13 26.79 53.81
CA ALA A 862 -9.38 28.17 53.39
C ALA A 862 -8.85 29.18 54.42
N SER A 863 -8.85 28.81 55.70
CA SER A 863 -8.29 29.62 56.79
C SER A 863 -6.76 29.79 56.71
N GLU A 864 -6.03 28.76 56.29
CA GLU A 864 -4.56 28.80 56.13
C GLU A 864 -4.14 29.69 54.95
N LEU A 865 -5.03 29.81 53.97
CA LEU A 865 -4.83 30.61 52.77
C LEU A 865 -5.39 32.03 52.87
N GLY A 866 -5.92 32.42 54.04
CA GLY A 866 -6.53 33.74 54.24
C GLY A 866 -7.76 34.00 53.36
N MET A 867 -8.40 32.96 52.83
CA MET A 867 -9.62 33.10 52.02
C MET A 867 -10.82 33.41 52.90
N ARG A 868 -11.63 34.41 52.51
CA ARG A 868 -12.86 34.78 53.22
C ARG A 868 -14.08 34.56 52.31
N GLU A 869 -15.14 33.99 52.87
CA GLU A 869 -16.42 33.85 52.17
C GLU A 869 -17.24 35.13 52.38
N ALA A 870 -17.58 35.83 51.29
CA ALA A 870 -18.44 37.00 51.36
C ALA A 870 -19.92 36.60 51.48
N ALA A 871 -20.78 37.51 51.96
CA ALA A 871 -22.22 37.28 52.11
C ALA A 871 -22.94 36.88 50.79
N VAL A 872 -22.33 37.15 49.63
CA VAL A 872 -22.85 36.84 48.29
C VAL A 872 -21.99 35.79 47.60
N ALA A 873 -21.95 34.54 48.08
CA ALA A 873 -21.37 33.35 47.41
C ALA A 873 -20.07 33.52 46.58
N THR A 874 -19.24 34.51 46.92
CA THR A 874 -17.96 34.87 46.30
C THR A 874 -16.89 34.81 47.37
N PHE A 875 -15.69 34.40 47.00
CA PHE A 875 -14.55 34.31 47.92
C PHE A 875 -13.55 35.41 47.62
N SER A 876 -12.97 36.01 48.66
CA SER A 876 -11.81 36.89 48.51
C SER A 876 -10.52 36.09 48.69
N LEU A 877 -9.62 36.20 47.70
CA LEU A 877 -8.26 35.71 47.74
C LEU A 877 -7.32 36.86 48.17
N PRO A 878 -6.37 36.62 49.09
CA PRO A 878 -5.42 37.66 49.48
C PRO A 878 -4.42 37.94 48.36
N HIS A 879 -4.07 39.23 48.20
CA HIS A 879 -3.00 39.64 47.29
C HIS A 879 -1.62 39.24 47.84
N THR A 880 -0.66 39.00 46.95
CA THR A 880 0.75 38.93 47.36
C THR A 880 1.26 40.34 47.65
N GLU A 881 1.72 40.62 48.87
CA GLU A 881 2.38 41.88 49.18
C GLU A 881 3.64 42.05 48.31
N HIS A 882 3.71 43.15 47.55
CA HIS A 882 4.94 43.58 46.91
C HIS A 882 5.88 44.15 47.99
N THR A 883 6.89 43.39 48.43
CA THR A 883 8.07 43.99 49.05
C THR A 883 8.87 44.72 47.97
N VAL A 884 8.64 46.03 47.84
CA VAL A 884 9.49 46.92 47.05
C VAL A 884 10.78 47.19 47.83
N ARG A 885 11.89 46.66 47.32
CA ARG A 885 13.32 47.00 47.58
C ARG A 885 13.80 47.15 49.04
N GLY A 886 14.73 46.26 49.42
CA GLY A 886 15.70 46.47 50.49
C GLY A 886 15.85 45.25 51.38
N ASP A 887 16.97 44.56 51.26
CA ASP A 887 17.47 43.47 52.10
C ASP A 887 16.77 42.09 52.00
N SER A 888 17.58 41.10 51.63
CA SER A 888 17.25 39.67 51.59
C SER A 888 16.87 39.13 52.97
N PRO A 889 15.78 38.37 53.09
CA PRO A 889 15.71 37.30 54.07
C PRO A 889 15.56 35.95 53.36
N GLY A 890 16.45 35.01 53.69
CA GLY A 890 16.42 33.66 53.16
C GLY A 890 15.08 32.95 53.41
N LEU A 891 14.62 32.20 52.41
CA LEU A 891 13.50 31.28 52.52
C LEU A 891 13.81 30.20 53.57
N ALA A 892 13.34 30.40 54.80
CA ALA A 892 13.26 29.33 55.79
C ALA A 892 12.10 28.39 55.39
N HIS A 893 12.45 27.16 55.03
CA HIS A 893 11.51 26.10 54.71
C HIS A 893 10.72 25.70 55.98
N MET A 894 9.52 26.24 56.18
CA MET A 894 8.62 25.76 57.23
C MET A 894 8.07 24.38 56.83
N ARG A 895 8.67 23.33 57.37
CA ARG A 895 8.09 21.97 57.38
C ARG A 895 6.95 21.93 58.39
N SER A 896 5.71 22.11 57.91
CA SER A 896 4.54 21.70 58.68
C SER A 896 4.45 20.17 58.66
N VAL A 897 4.81 19.54 59.79
CA VAL A 897 4.52 18.15 60.12
C VAL A 897 3.17 18.14 60.80
N ALA A 898 2.11 17.87 60.03
CA ALA A 898 0.82 17.45 60.58
C ALA A 898 0.39 16.18 59.84
N SER A 899 0.63 15.04 60.47
CA SER A 899 0.31 13.72 59.93
C SER A 899 -1.19 13.47 59.95
N PHE A 900 -1.85 13.55 58.80
CA PHE A 900 -3.15 12.91 58.60
C PHE A 900 -2.93 11.43 58.25
N ARG A 901 -2.98 10.55 59.27
CA ARG A 901 -2.96 9.10 59.11
C ARG A 901 -4.27 8.62 58.46
N GLY A 902 -4.34 8.67 57.13
CA GLY A 902 -5.48 8.09 56.39
C GLY A 902 -5.24 7.83 54.89
N MET A 903 -4.20 8.40 54.29
CA MET A 903 -4.06 8.44 52.82
C MET A 903 -2.78 7.76 52.31
N ARG A 904 -2.43 6.58 52.87
CA ARG A 904 -1.25 5.81 52.44
C ARG A 904 -1.40 5.17 51.05
N VAL A 905 -2.59 5.14 50.47
CA VAL A 905 -2.83 4.58 49.13
C VAL A 905 -2.45 5.54 47.99
N LEU A 906 -2.52 6.87 48.21
CA LEU A 906 -2.27 7.88 47.15
C LEU A 906 -0.79 8.29 46.98
N ILE A 907 0.04 8.07 48.00
CA ILE A 907 1.49 8.38 47.92
C ILE A 907 2.20 7.38 46.99
N LYS A 908 1.73 6.12 46.91
CA LYS A 908 2.24 5.14 45.93
C LYS A 908 1.86 5.51 44.50
N THR A 909 0.69 6.09 44.28
CA THR A 909 0.24 6.58 42.95
C THR A 909 1.10 7.72 42.44
N ARG A 910 1.61 8.59 43.33
CA ARG A 910 2.49 9.71 42.96
C ARG A 910 3.85 9.27 42.41
N TRP A 911 4.40 8.18 42.94
CA TRP A 911 5.64 7.56 42.45
C TRP A 911 5.41 6.72 41.19
N PHE A 912 4.29 6.01 41.11
CA PHE A 912 3.91 5.26 39.92
C PHE A 912 3.71 6.19 38.72
N VAL A 913 2.93 7.26 38.88
CA VAL A 913 2.70 8.25 37.83
C VAL A 913 4.02 8.91 37.42
N ARG A 914 4.81 9.46 38.35
CA ARG A 914 6.12 10.05 38.02
C ARG A 914 7.12 9.07 37.38
N GLY A 915 7.10 7.80 37.77
CA GLY A 915 7.89 6.74 37.13
C GLY A 915 7.43 6.46 35.69
N SER A 916 6.12 6.43 35.45
CA SER A 916 5.53 6.29 34.11
C SER A 916 5.86 7.47 33.19
N TRP A 917 5.89 8.71 33.71
CA TRP A 917 6.28 9.90 32.94
C TRP A 917 7.78 9.93 32.59
N ALA A 918 8.64 9.35 33.43
CA ALA A 918 10.08 9.23 33.16
C ALA A 918 10.38 8.11 32.15
N LEU A 919 9.65 6.99 32.19
CA LEU A 919 9.73 5.90 31.21
C LEU A 919 9.22 6.30 29.80
N LEU A 920 8.38 7.33 29.71
CA LEU A 920 7.85 7.89 28.46
C LEU A 920 8.70 9.04 27.88
N GLY A 921 9.87 9.36 28.46
CA GLY A 921 10.84 10.31 27.90
C GLY A 921 10.45 11.80 27.95
N LEU A 922 9.39 12.17 28.69
CA LEU A 922 8.80 13.52 28.65
C LEU A 922 9.25 14.48 29.77
N ALA A 923 10.32 14.17 30.52
CA ALA A 923 10.92 15.11 31.48
C ALA A 923 12.43 14.87 31.68
N HIS A 924 13.23 15.94 31.53
CA HIS A 924 14.64 15.95 31.91
C HIS A 924 14.76 16.06 33.45
N VAL A 925 15.38 15.06 34.08
CA VAL A 925 15.72 15.08 35.51
C VAL A 925 17.14 15.65 35.64
N PRO A 926 17.36 16.82 36.25
CA PRO A 926 18.72 17.23 36.59
C PRO A 926 19.23 16.31 37.69
N ALA A 927 20.39 15.70 37.45
CA ALA A 927 21.10 14.92 38.44
C ALA A 927 21.40 15.79 39.66
N ARG A 928 21.01 15.33 40.86
CA ARG A 928 21.47 15.94 42.11
C ARG A 928 22.96 15.66 42.26
N ALA A 929 23.77 16.72 42.27
CA ALA A 929 25.07 16.70 42.91
C ALA A 929 24.88 16.34 44.40
N ARG A 930 25.75 15.46 44.89
CA ARG A 930 25.85 15.10 46.30
C ARG A 930 26.32 16.32 47.09
N GLU A 931 25.60 16.62 48.16
CA GLU A 931 26.13 16.94 49.51
C GLU A 931 25.09 16.51 50.54
#